data_AF-A0A8T2I4Z6-F1
#
_entry.id   AF-A0A8T2I4Z6-F1
#
_cell.length_a   1.000
_cell.length_b   1.000
_cell.length_c   1.000
_cell.angle_alpha   90.00
_cell.angle_beta   90.00
_cell.angle_gamma   90.00
#
_symmetry.space_group_name_H-M   'P 1'
#
loop_
_entity.id
_entity.type
_entity.pdbx_description
1 polymer ?
#
loop_
_entity_poly.entity_id
_entity_poly.type
_entity_poly.pdbx_seq_one_letter_code
_entity_poly.pdbx_strand_id
1 'polypeptide(L)'
;MQESRLDPKFDLLCLQEDEYYFREYACQFSIATKSNLQLNATSDEDNSSIAAAELGVLKLCSSSIYLVPENVSDPVVRIPLDCVATIADPSSSSEAKGPCAIQSSTIIVIQRGLRAVPYKTSTAPVDTFHSTSLNFPPDAKINFLEKIRQLWDITKLRSAGGKEQEYHATEQLHSMIVAHEAGVDFDSMPIEEKQNAEDILEKFRGFRVSPLLVQPGFIVISRSTTYFQPYSCLPSSAATGTQQWKLTNANIKYGRRRFQLRDLALEIFFDKETTVETSSLFVAFNSTEDRNAFQAILIEKTKVASCTPAAGKGPTTTSLRQVTRDWTAGKISNYDYLMQLNEYAGRSFNDLTQYPVFPWVIQDYSSTSLDLHDPGTFRDLCRPIAALNPARVRHGREMYAALQSTGGDDPPWMYGSHYSNPGIVIFYLLRQRPHLMLRLQNGKFDAPDRLFSSISGTWESVLRWNSDVKELIPEFYTLLPSSRTTTGEQQQQQRSFLINSTGTDFGSRSSGAVVNDVELPPWARTPVDFITKMRAALESPFVSAKLHKWIDLIFGVKQKGSRAVAADNVFHFMTDDETALRYIVNENDVALRSAFEAQIREYGRTPIQLFTKKHPKRKADSRITRMLQACTCGGPVSGAAGETMTTGTRGNPSRRFIVMRSTASDPAFLGVDFGTSGARCFVINKSGDTLCSTKAAYTSSEPNQLGSAWETALFELIDAIPSDLKAAITCLAIDGTSSTTLLIDAATGELLQPPKMYNEAQEPHIVDMVKQLAPPGHTVTASTSTLCKVLTWHEAGIWQAAAAQGKTPLVVHQSDWLASLLHGYRTGVTDWNNCLKLGFDPGNCEYPDFIIDQNFASILPPVVCAPGTPLAPITPEVANKTGLSSECVVCAGTTDSIAATLAAGISEPGQAVTSLGSTLAIKLLSETRADDAAYGVYSHRIGDVWLVGGASNTGGAVLREYFSDAELKALTPKMDASSSTGLKYTVLPKKGERFPLNDPEMEPCLEPRPSDDAVFLQGMLEAMAATEAAAYRKLSELGATPVKEILTAGGGAANPVWTELRSKAIGVGVKAAVNGEAAYGAAILARQGYEVMILEKSPLLL
;
A
#
# COMPACT_ATOMS: atom_id res chain seq x y z
N MET A 1 21.09 25.07 0.94
CA MET A 1 22.11 26.15 0.96
C MET A 1 22.01 27.14 2.14
N GLN A 2 21.26 26.85 3.21
CA GLN A 2 21.33 27.61 4.47
C GLN A 2 21.76 26.74 5.67
N GLU A 3 22.19 25.50 5.41
CA GLU A 3 23.03 24.76 6.33
C GLU A 3 24.49 25.05 6.01
N SER A 4 25.32 25.13 7.05
CA SER A 4 26.75 25.46 7.07
C SER A 4 27.12 26.96 6.95
N ARG A 5 27.01 27.68 8.08
CA ARG A 5 28.14 28.49 8.56
C ARG A 5 29.15 27.60 9.32
N LEU A 6 29.39 26.39 8.82
CA LEU A 6 30.55 25.56 9.15
C LEU A 6 31.56 25.84 8.05
N ASP A 7 32.86 25.77 8.37
CA ASP A 7 33.95 25.93 7.42
C ASP A 7 33.60 25.25 6.08
N PRO A 8 33.39 26.01 4.98
CA PRO A 8 32.92 25.42 3.72
C PRO A 8 33.88 24.36 3.19
N LYS A 9 35.12 24.32 3.70
CA LYS A 9 36.19 23.44 3.26
C LYS A 9 36.29 22.13 4.04
N PHE A 10 35.78 22.04 5.28
CA PHE A 10 35.88 20.85 6.12
C PHE A 10 34.51 20.44 6.67
N ASP A 11 33.94 19.40 6.05
CA ASP A 11 32.76 18.70 6.55
C ASP A 11 33.20 17.60 7.53
N LEU A 12 32.43 17.37 8.60
CA LEU A 12 32.69 16.27 9.54
C LEU A 12 32.53 14.89 8.87
N LEU A 13 31.90 14.81 7.71
CA LEU A 13 31.89 13.62 6.86
C LEU A 13 33.27 13.27 6.29
N CYS A 14 34.26 14.17 6.37
CA CYS A 14 35.65 13.88 6.03
C CYS A 14 36.38 13.00 7.07
N LEU A 15 35.82 12.88 8.28
CA LEU A 15 36.40 12.06 9.35
C LEU A 15 36.47 10.58 8.92
N GLN A 16 37.12 9.72 9.71
CA GLN A 16 36.93 8.26 9.61
C GLN A 16 35.69 7.81 10.40
N GLU A 17 35.18 6.61 10.09
CA GLU A 17 34.14 5.97 10.89
C GLU A 17 34.58 5.86 12.36
N ASP A 18 33.67 6.16 13.29
CA ASP A 18 33.90 6.20 14.74
C ASP A 18 35.01 7.14 15.24
N GLU A 19 35.53 8.04 14.37
CA GLU A 19 36.53 9.02 14.76
C GLU A 19 35.92 10.20 15.53
N TYR A 20 36.43 10.46 16.74
CA TYR A 20 35.99 11.56 17.60
C TYR A 20 36.79 12.84 17.31
N TYR A 21 36.10 13.97 17.14
CA TYR A 21 36.73 15.28 16.94
C TYR A 21 36.89 16.04 18.27
N PHE A 22 38.14 16.14 18.76
CA PHE A 22 38.44 16.78 20.05
C PHE A 22 38.43 18.31 19.95
N ARG A 23 39.31 18.87 19.12
CA ARG A 23 39.54 20.32 19.11
C ARG A 23 40.27 20.77 17.86
N GLU A 24 40.10 22.03 17.52
CA GLU A 24 40.94 22.73 16.56
C GLU A 24 42.00 23.62 17.21
N TYR A 25 43.09 23.82 16.46
CA TYR A 25 44.19 24.70 16.78
C TYR A 25 44.49 25.56 15.56
N ALA A 26 44.51 26.88 15.73
CA ALA A 26 45.09 27.76 14.71
C ALA A 26 46.59 27.46 14.61
N CYS A 27 47.06 27.15 13.41
CA CYS A 27 48.46 26.83 13.19
C CYS A 27 48.91 27.22 11.78
N GLN A 28 50.20 27.47 11.65
CA GLN A 28 50.85 27.55 10.35
C GLN A 28 51.52 26.21 10.07
N PHE A 29 51.30 25.63 8.89
CA PHE A 29 51.83 24.33 8.55
C PHE A 29 52.45 24.27 7.15
N SER A 30 53.42 23.37 6.98
CA SER A 30 54.03 23.07 5.67
C SER A 30 54.27 21.57 5.55
N ILE A 31 54.05 21.00 4.37
CA ILE A 31 54.21 19.56 4.12
C ILE A 31 55.27 19.34 3.04
N ALA A 32 56.36 18.69 3.43
CA ALA A 32 57.37 18.20 2.51
C ALA A 32 57.08 16.74 2.15
N THR A 33 56.64 16.51 0.90
CA THR A 33 56.39 15.18 0.36
C THR A 33 57.67 14.56 -0.20
N LYS A 34 57.77 13.23 -0.16
CA LYS A 34 58.89 12.43 -0.69
C LYS A 34 58.45 11.52 -1.85
N SER A 35 57.26 11.78 -2.40
CA SER A 35 56.59 11.04 -3.47
C SER A 35 56.26 11.99 -4.62
N ASN A 36 56.02 11.47 -5.84
CA ASN A 36 55.61 12.24 -7.02
C ASN A 36 54.17 12.81 -6.92
N LEU A 37 53.63 12.97 -5.71
CA LEU A 37 52.27 13.47 -5.53
C LEU A 37 52.25 14.99 -5.75
N GLN A 38 51.67 15.43 -6.87
CA GLN A 38 51.42 16.84 -7.12
C GLN A 38 50.31 17.36 -6.19
N LEU A 39 50.72 18.09 -5.14
CA LEU A 39 49.80 18.76 -4.23
C LEU A 39 49.20 20.04 -4.85
N ASN A 40 49.96 20.71 -5.73
CA ASN A 40 49.53 21.90 -6.46
C ASN A 40 49.42 21.59 -7.97
N ALA A 41 48.31 22.01 -8.60
CA ALA A 41 48.17 22.01 -10.05
C ALA A 41 48.05 23.46 -10.54
N THR A 42 49.19 24.13 -10.64
CA THR A 42 49.44 25.12 -11.67
C THR A 42 50.58 24.55 -12.49
N SER A 43 50.42 24.54 -13.81
CA SER A 43 51.37 23.96 -14.75
C SER A 43 52.79 24.52 -14.57
N ASP A 44 53.74 23.63 -14.85
CA ASP A 44 55.17 23.84 -15.10
C ASP A 44 56.15 23.75 -13.91
N GLU A 45 57.03 22.75 -14.06
CA GLU A 45 58.36 22.52 -13.47
C GLU A 45 58.51 22.09 -11.99
N ASP A 46 59.01 20.85 -11.84
CA ASP A 46 59.90 20.28 -10.81
C ASP A 46 60.04 20.99 -9.43
N ASN A 47 59.05 20.79 -8.55
CA ASN A 47 59.16 20.49 -7.11
C ASN A 47 57.81 20.79 -6.42
N SER A 48 56.90 19.82 -6.37
CA SER A 48 55.58 20.03 -5.72
C SER A 48 55.59 19.63 -4.24
N SER A 49 56.20 20.47 -3.40
CA SER A 49 55.90 20.52 -1.96
C SER A 49 54.91 21.65 -1.68
N ILE A 50 54.15 21.57 -0.58
CA ILE A 50 53.59 22.80 0.03
C ILE A 50 54.81 23.45 0.70
N ALA A 51 55.66 24.11 -0.11
CA ALA A 51 56.97 24.60 0.30
C ALA A 51 56.86 25.85 1.20
N ALA A 52 55.78 26.62 1.03
CA ALA A 52 55.51 27.81 1.82
C ALA A 52 54.62 27.45 3.01
N ALA A 53 54.98 27.95 4.19
CA ALA A 53 54.20 27.74 5.41
C ALA A 53 52.83 28.44 5.29
N GLU A 54 51.76 27.65 5.25
CA GLU A 54 50.39 28.10 5.01
C GLU A 54 49.64 28.31 6.34
N LEU A 55 48.82 29.36 6.42
CA LEU A 55 47.97 29.61 7.58
C LEU A 55 46.70 28.76 7.46
N GLY A 56 46.30 28.13 8.56
CA GLY A 56 45.10 27.31 8.58
C GLY A 56 44.73 26.82 9.97
N VAL A 57 43.90 25.80 9.97
CA VAL A 57 43.37 25.14 11.17
C VAL A 57 43.79 23.68 11.17
N LEU A 58 44.44 23.24 12.24
CA LEU A 58 44.63 21.83 12.53
C LEU A 58 43.47 21.33 13.37
N LYS A 59 42.79 20.30 12.89
CA LYS A 59 41.74 19.59 13.63
C LYS A 59 42.32 18.29 14.19
N LEU A 60 42.33 18.18 15.52
CA LEU A 60 42.83 17.02 16.25
C LEU A 60 41.67 16.05 16.51
N CYS A 61 41.78 14.85 15.95
CA CYS A 61 40.80 13.78 16.08
C CYS A 61 41.42 12.53 16.73
N SER A 62 40.58 11.56 17.11
CA SER A 62 41.03 10.37 17.83
C SER A 62 41.98 9.46 17.04
N SER A 63 41.95 9.52 15.71
CA SER A 63 42.70 8.59 14.84
C SER A 63 43.54 9.29 13.78
N SER A 64 43.30 10.58 13.54
CA SER A 64 44.01 11.40 12.57
C SER A 64 44.14 12.85 13.02
N ILE A 65 45.04 13.57 12.37
CA ILE A 65 44.99 15.04 12.31
C ILE A 65 44.60 15.50 10.92
N TYR A 66 43.81 16.56 10.85
CA TYR A 66 43.40 17.17 9.59
C TYR A 66 43.96 18.59 9.51
N LEU A 67 44.65 18.87 8.42
CA LEU A 67 45.19 20.19 8.10
C LEU A 67 44.22 20.83 7.12
N VAL A 68 43.57 21.90 7.57
CA VAL A 68 42.56 22.64 6.81
C VAL A 68 43.13 24.02 6.49
N PRO A 69 43.60 24.24 5.26
CA PRO A 69 44.19 25.52 4.90
C PRO A 69 43.16 26.63 4.73
N GLU A 70 43.51 27.90 4.98
CA GLU A 70 42.61 29.05 4.77
C GLU A 70 42.23 29.25 3.29
N ASN A 71 43.16 29.01 2.37
CA ASN A 71 42.91 29.18 0.94
C ASN A 71 42.03 28.04 0.40
N VAL A 72 40.82 28.36 -0.04
CA VAL A 72 39.82 27.38 -0.53
C VAL A 72 40.32 26.49 -1.68
N SER A 73 41.31 26.96 -2.44
CA SER A 73 41.90 26.21 -3.57
C SER A 73 42.85 25.09 -3.13
N ASP A 74 43.42 25.19 -1.93
CA ASP A 74 44.43 24.27 -1.41
C ASP A 74 43.79 23.05 -0.75
N PRO A 75 44.42 21.87 -0.80
CA PRO A 75 43.78 20.64 -0.38
C PRO A 75 43.66 20.49 1.14
N VAL A 76 42.60 19.84 1.60
CA VAL A 76 42.54 19.31 2.98
C VAL A 76 43.39 18.04 3.05
N VAL A 77 44.32 17.98 4.01
CA VAL A 77 45.22 16.84 4.20
C VAL A 77 44.94 16.17 5.53
N ARG A 78 44.72 14.86 5.50
CA ARG A 78 44.64 13.98 6.66
C ARG A 78 45.95 13.24 6.87
N ILE A 79 46.41 13.21 8.11
CA ILE A 79 47.56 12.40 8.54
C ILE A 79 47.03 11.38 9.56
N PRO A 80 46.88 10.11 9.17
CA PRO A 80 46.52 9.02 10.09
C PRO A 80 47.58 8.81 11.16
N LEU A 81 47.18 8.68 12.43
CA LEU A 81 48.10 8.54 13.56
C LEU A 81 48.83 7.18 13.56
N ASP A 82 48.22 6.14 12.99
CA ASP A 82 48.84 4.82 12.80
C ASP A 82 50.01 4.85 11.79
N CYS A 83 50.03 5.85 10.93
CA CYS A 83 51.08 6.11 9.95
C CYS A 83 52.16 7.08 10.47
N VAL A 84 52.02 7.63 11.70
CA VAL A 84 53.00 8.54 12.28
C VAL A 84 54.16 7.74 12.88
N ALA A 85 55.38 8.06 12.45
CA ALA A 85 56.62 7.42 12.91
C ALA A 85 57.29 8.20 14.05
N THR A 86 57.32 9.53 13.97
CA THR A 86 57.88 10.38 15.02
C THR A 86 57.09 11.69 15.18
N ILE A 87 57.00 12.15 16.43
CA ILE A 87 56.49 13.48 16.79
C ILE A 87 57.63 14.19 17.53
N ALA A 88 58.38 15.00 16.78
CA ALA A 88 59.53 15.73 17.31
C ALA A 88 59.11 17.05 17.96
N ASP A 89 59.63 17.29 19.17
CA ASP A 89 59.45 18.54 19.88
C ASP A 89 60.80 19.22 20.17
N PRO A 90 61.05 20.40 19.59
CA PRO A 90 62.29 21.14 19.84
C PRO A 90 62.41 21.70 21.28
N SER A 91 61.37 21.60 22.13
CA SER A 91 61.45 22.05 23.54
C SER A 91 62.46 21.28 24.41
N SER A 92 63.03 20.19 23.91
CA SER A 92 64.06 19.40 24.62
C SER A 92 65.49 19.92 24.43
N SER A 93 65.70 20.94 23.59
CA SER A 93 66.98 21.62 23.38
C SER A 93 66.89 23.11 23.77
N SER A 94 68.04 23.79 23.90
CA SER A 94 68.16 25.18 24.35
C SER A 94 67.48 26.24 23.44
N GLU A 95 66.81 25.81 22.35
CA GLU A 95 66.05 26.62 21.41
C GLU A 95 64.55 26.31 21.47
N ALA A 96 63.93 26.54 22.62
CA ALA A 96 62.52 26.21 22.93
C ALA A 96 61.43 26.99 22.14
N LYS A 97 61.73 27.51 20.94
CA LYS A 97 60.81 28.31 20.09
C LYS A 97 60.58 27.74 18.69
N GLY A 98 61.16 26.59 18.34
CA GLY A 98 61.01 25.99 17.00
C GLY A 98 59.65 25.32 16.74
N PRO A 99 59.29 25.11 15.45
CA PRO A 99 58.06 24.41 15.05
C PRO A 99 58.12 22.92 15.44
N CYS A 100 56.96 22.33 15.75
CA CYS A 100 56.80 20.88 15.92
C CYS A 100 56.94 20.18 14.56
N ALA A 101 57.51 18.98 14.51
CA ALA A 101 57.59 18.19 13.28
C ALA A 101 56.97 16.80 13.45
N ILE A 102 56.10 16.42 12.52
CA ILE A 102 55.49 15.09 12.46
C ILE A 102 56.01 14.38 11.22
N GLN A 103 56.64 13.22 11.41
CA GLN A 103 57.04 12.33 10.32
C GLN A 103 55.98 11.24 10.16
N SER A 104 55.45 11.08 8.94
CA SER A 104 54.42 10.09 8.63
C SER A 104 54.77 9.31 7.36
N SER A 105 54.45 8.01 7.35
CA SER A 105 54.62 7.17 6.17
C SER A 105 53.55 7.42 5.12
N THR A 106 52.37 7.89 5.54
CA THR A 106 51.22 8.10 4.65
C THR A 106 50.51 9.40 4.97
N ILE A 107 50.12 10.14 3.92
CA ILE A 107 49.20 11.27 3.99
C ILE A 107 48.05 11.07 3.00
N ILE A 108 46.89 11.64 3.31
CA ILE A 108 45.67 11.45 2.51
C ILE A 108 45.09 12.82 2.16
N VAL A 109 44.96 13.09 0.86
CA VAL A 109 44.34 14.30 0.34
C VAL A 109 42.85 14.06 0.15
N ILE A 110 42.01 14.83 0.85
CA ILE A 110 40.56 14.58 0.94
C ILE A 110 39.77 15.37 -0.08
N GLN A 111 40.07 16.67 -0.23
CA GLN A 111 39.27 17.58 -1.02
C GLN A 111 40.13 18.69 -1.63
N ARG A 112 39.72 19.21 -2.79
CA ARG A 112 40.32 20.41 -3.43
C ARG A 112 39.22 21.27 -4.04
N GLY A 113 39.20 22.58 -3.76
CA GLY A 113 38.27 23.54 -4.38
C GLY A 113 36.78 23.22 -4.17
N LEU A 114 36.39 22.79 -2.96
CA LEU A 114 35.01 22.45 -2.57
C LEU A 114 34.35 21.28 -3.32
N ARG A 115 35.10 20.49 -4.11
CA ARG A 115 34.56 19.33 -4.85
C ARG A 115 34.72 18.01 -4.10
N ALA A 116 33.65 17.25 -3.93
CA ALA A 116 33.69 15.89 -3.36
C ALA A 116 34.27 14.90 -4.39
N VAL A 117 35.54 14.54 -4.24
CA VAL A 117 36.28 13.62 -5.11
C VAL A 117 36.91 12.49 -4.29
N PRO A 118 37.27 11.35 -4.92
CA PRO A 118 37.96 10.29 -4.22
C PRO A 118 39.24 10.77 -3.56
N TYR A 119 39.50 10.29 -2.35
CA TYR A 119 40.68 10.65 -1.58
C TYR A 119 41.93 10.10 -2.28
N LYS A 120 43.00 10.91 -2.30
CA LYS A 120 44.29 10.50 -2.85
C LYS A 120 45.26 10.18 -1.72
N THR A 121 45.63 8.91 -1.63
CA THR A 121 46.63 8.45 -0.66
C THR A 121 48.03 8.58 -1.24
N SER A 122 48.94 9.20 -0.49
CA SER A 122 50.37 9.23 -0.77
C SER A 122 51.10 8.46 0.31
N THR A 123 51.84 7.43 -0.10
CA THR A 123 52.74 6.68 0.80
C THR A 123 54.17 7.01 0.43
N ALA A 124 54.97 7.35 1.43
CA ALA A 124 56.39 7.62 1.27
C ALA A 124 57.14 6.33 0.86
N PRO A 125 58.21 6.44 0.05
CA PRO A 125 59.10 5.31 -0.22
C PRO A 125 59.60 4.63 1.06
N VAL A 126 59.95 3.35 0.95
CA VAL A 126 60.51 2.55 2.06
C VAL A 126 61.66 3.32 2.73
N ASP A 127 61.68 3.33 4.06
CA ASP A 127 62.64 4.05 4.92
C ASP A 127 62.67 5.59 4.75
N THR A 128 61.61 6.18 4.20
CA THR A 128 61.43 7.64 4.13
C THR A 128 60.08 8.07 4.72
N PHE A 129 59.95 9.37 5.02
CA PHE A 129 58.73 9.93 5.62
C PHE A 129 58.34 11.27 4.97
N HIS A 130 57.04 11.53 4.93
CA HIS A 130 56.49 12.85 4.74
C HIS A 130 56.71 13.67 6.02
N SER A 131 57.30 14.86 5.87
CA SER A 131 57.61 15.74 6.99
C SER A 131 56.64 16.90 7.05
N THR A 132 55.84 16.96 8.11
CA THR A 132 54.90 18.04 8.37
C THR A 132 55.44 18.94 9.47
N SER A 133 55.67 20.22 9.17
CA SER A 133 56.05 21.24 10.16
C SER A 133 54.80 21.96 10.64
N LEU A 134 54.66 22.14 11.96
CA LEU A 134 53.52 22.76 12.62
C LEU A 134 54.00 23.86 13.57
N ASN A 135 53.55 25.09 13.34
CA ASN A 135 53.85 26.24 14.18
C ASN A 135 52.57 26.76 14.83
N PHE A 136 52.57 26.87 16.16
CA PHE A 136 51.41 27.24 16.97
C PHE A 136 51.72 28.48 17.81
N PRO A 137 50.69 29.20 18.27
CA PRO A 137 50.84 30.10 19.42
C PRO A 137 51.44 29.35 20.64
N PRO A 138 52.25 30.01 21.49
CA PRO A 138 53.01 29.33 22.56
C PRO A 138 52.18 28.41 23.47
N ASP A 139 51.04 28.87 23.98
CA ASP A 139 50.19 28.09 24.89
C ASP A 139 49.45 26.94 24.19
N ALA A 140 49.14 27.10 22.90
CA ALA A 140 48.48 26.08 22.09
C ALA A 140 49.41 24.89 21.79
N LYS A 141 50.72 25.14 21.63
CA LYS A 141 51.72 24.11 21.31
C LYS A 141 51.82 23.02 22.38
N ILE A 142 51.90 23.42 23.65
CA ILE A 142 52.06 22.48 24.78
C ILE A 142 50.83 21.57 24.89
N ASN A 143 49.64 22.19 24.87
CA ASN A 143 48.37 21.46 24.95
C ASN A 143 48.19 20.49 23.77
N PHE A 144 48.56 20.90 22.56
CA PHE A 144 48.53 20.03 21.39
C PHE A 144 49.47 18.84 21.53
N LEU A 145 50.73 19.08 21.90
CA LEU A 145 51.77 18.03 22.00
C LEU A 145 51.44 16.97 23.06
N GLU A 146 50.92 17.37 24.22
CA GLU A 146 50.47 16.44 25.25
C GLU A 146 49.37 15.51 24.72
N LYS A 147 48.37 16.11 24.05
CA LYS A 147 47.17 15.40 23.62
C LYS A 147 47.41 14.49 22.42
N ILE A 148 48.19 14.94 21.43
CA ILE A 148 48.55 14.12 20.27
C ILE A 148 49.44 12.93 20.65
N ARG A 149 50.33 13.08 21.64
CA ARG A 149 51.16 11.96 22.13
C ARG A 149 50.31 10.89 22.79
N GLN A 150 49.37 11.28 23.65
CA GLN A 150 48.42 10.33 24.27
C GLN A 150 47.64 9.55 23.19
N LEU A 151 47.10 10.24 22.18
CA LEU A 151 46.37 9.60 21.09
C LEU A 151 47.27 8.69 20.23
N TRP A 152 48.51 9.11 20.00
CA TRP A 152 49.48 8.32 19.25
C TRP A 152 49.89 7.06 20.00
N ASP A 153 50.08 7.13 21.32
CA ASP A 153 50.37 5.97 22.17
C ASP A 153 49.19 4.99 22.22
N ILE A 154 47.96 5.50 22.34
CA ILE A 154 46.73 4.68 22.22
C ILE A 154 46.67 3.98 20.86
N THR A 155 47.01 4.69 19.79
CA THR A 155 47.00 4.14 18.43
C THR A 155 48.06 3.03 18.28
N LYS A 156 49.28 3.23 18.79
CA LYS A 156 50.33 2.19 18.80
C LYS A 156 49.93 0.96 19.61
N LEU A 157 49.27 1.16 20.75
CA LEU A 157 48.76 0.06 21.57
C LEU A 157 47.74 -0.78 20.79
N ARG A 158 46.84 -0.13 20.04
CA ARG A 158 45.90 -0.81 19.14
C ARG A 158 46.60 -1.56 18.02
N SER A 159 47.64 -0.98 17.42
CA SER A 159 48.41 -1.59 16.32
C SER A 159 49.33 -2.74 16.75
N ALA A 160 49.67 -2.86 18.04
CA ALA A 160 50.57 -3.91 18.55
C ALA A 160 49.96 -5.33 18.47
N GLY A 161 48.65 -5.44 18.25
CA GLY A 161 47.93 -6.70 18.04
C GLY A 161 47.61 -7.45 19.33
N GLY A 162 46.38 -7.97 19.42
CA GLY A 162 45.88 -8.73 20.57
C GLY A 162 44.59 -8.13 21.15
N LYS A 163 43.62 -8.99 21.51
CA LYS A 163 42.29 -8.57 22.00
C LYS A 163 42.37 -7.72 23.28
N GLU A 164 43.34 -8.02 24.15
CA GLU A 164 43.51 -7.32 25.44
C GLU A 164 44.08 -5.91 25.24
N GLN A 165 45.09 -5.75 24.37
CA GLN A 165 45.65 -4.45 24.01
C GLN A 165 44.62 -3.56 23.31
N GLU A 166 43.83 -4.13 22.41
CA GLU A 166 42.74 -3.42 21.72
C GLU A 166 41.64 -2.96 22.68
N TYR A 167 41.27 -3.81 23.65
CA TYR A 167 40.35 -3.45 24.72
C TYR A 167 40.89 -2.29 25.57
N HIS A 168 42.14 -2.39 26.04
CA HIS A 168 42.78 -1.32 26.81
C HIS A 168 42.89 0.01 26.05
N ALA A 169 43.26 -0.04 24.76
CA ALA A 169 43.31 1.15 23.91
C ALA A 169 41.93 1.80 23.76
N THR A 170 40.88 0.98 23.64
CA THR A 170 39.48 1.44 23.54
C THR A 170 39.02 2.11 24.85
N GLU A 171 39.31 1.50 26.00
CA GLU A 171 39.00 2.06 27.33
C GLU A 171 39.75 3.39 27.60
N GLN A 172 41.03 3.47 27.22
CA GLN A 172 41.81 4.70 27.36
C GLN A 172 41.26 5.83 26.47
N LEU A 173 40.93 5.53 25.22
CA LEU A 173 40.30 6.50 24.32
C LEU A 173 38.94 6.96 24.87
N HIS A 174 38.11 6.02 25.32
CA HIS A 174 36.81 6.34 25.91
C HIS A 174 36.95 7.27 27.13
N SER A 175 37.87 6.95 28.04
CA SER A 175 38.17 7.77 29.22
C SER A 175 38.64 9.18 28.83
N MET A 176 39.47 9.29 27.79
CA MET A 176 39.95 10.57 27.27
C MET A 176 38.82 11.42 26.64
N ILE A 177 37.88 10.78 25.92
CA ILE A 177 36.69 11.45 25.38
C ILE A 177 35.82 11.95 26.53
N VAL A 178 35.47 11.09 27.50
CA VAL A 178 34.64 11.46 28.65
C VAL A 178 35.27 12.62 29.44
N ALA A 179 36.58 12.56 29.71
CA ALA A 179 37.29 13.63 30.40
C ALA A 179 37.28 14.95 29.61
N HIS A 180 37.43 14.87 28.28
CA HIS A 180 37.35 16.04 27.43
C HIS A 180 35.94 16.64 27.45
N GLU A 181 34.89 15.85 27.21
CA GLU A 181 33.50 16.33 27.21
C GLU A 181 33.13 16.95 28.57
N ALA A 182 33.55 16.34 29.68
CA ALA A 182 33.31 16.84 31.02
C ALA A 182 33.97 18.22 31.26
N GLY A 183 35.14 18.45 30.66
CA GLY A 183 35.90 19.70 30.77
C GLY A 183 35.53 20.79 29.77
N VAL A 184 34.61 20.53 28.82
CA VAL A 184 34.08 21.58 27.93
C VAL A 184 32.92 22.29 28.62
N ASP A 185 33.03 23.62 28.71
CA ASP A 185 31.95 24.50 29.15
C ASP A 185 31.17 25.05 27.96
N PHE A 186 29.91 25.40 28.23
CA PHE A 186 29.05 26.06 27.27
C PHE A 186 29.45 27.53 27.13
N ASP A 187 29.53 28.02 25.89
CA ASP A 187 29.91 29.40 25.60
C ASP A 187 28.66 30.21 25.26
N SER A 188 28.27 31.13 26.15
CA SER A 188 27.09 31.97 25.96
C SER A 188 27.36 33.21 25.11
N MET A 189 28.63 33.60 24.87
CA MET A 189 28.99 34.81 24.13
C MET A 189 28.34 34.89 22.73
N PRO A 190 28.33 33.82 21.90
CA PRO A 190 27.73 33.86 20.56
C PRO A 190 26.20 34.02 20.55
N ILE A 191 25.56 33.85 21.72
CA ILE A 191 24.12 34.00 21.91
C ILE A 191 23.82 35.40 22.47
N GLU A 192 24.64 35.89 23.41
CA GLU A 192 24.48 37.20 24.04
C GLU A 192 24.81 38.39 23.11
N GLU A 193 25.79 38.25 22.20
CA GLU A 193 26.19 39.33 21.28
C GLU A 193 25.16 39.61 20.16
N LYS A 194 24.24 38.67 19.88
CA LYS A 194 23.25 38.80 18.79
C LYS A 194 22.03 39.62 19.21
N GLN A 195 22.20 40.92 19.48
CA GLN A 195 21.20 42.00 19.54
C GLN A 195 19.86 41.81 20.29
N ASN A 196 19.63 40.71 21.00
CA ASN A 196 18.59 40.54 22.02
C ASN A 196 19.06 39.37 22.89
N ALA A 197 19.70 39.64 24.03
CA ALA A 197 20.08 38.61 24.98
C ALA A 197 18.82 37.79 25.33
N GLU A 198 18.70 36.59 24.78
CA GLU A 198 17.59 35.70 25.09
C GLU A 198 17.91 34.95 26.38
N ASP A 199 16.98 34.98 27.33
CA ASP A 199 17.09 34.16 28.54
C ASP A 199 17.13 32.67 28.16
N ILE A 200 18.30 32.05 28.38
CA ILE A 200 18.46 30.59 28.31
C ILE A 200 17.56 29.97 29.37
N LEU A 201 16.69 29.05 28.94
CA LEU A 201 15.76 28.39 29.85
C LEU A 201 16.38 27.12 30.43
N GLU A 202 16.98 26.30 29.56
CA GLU A 202 17.56 25.01 29.96
C GLU A 202 18.69 24.60 29.01
N LYS A 203 19.63 23.81 29.53
CA LYS A 203 20.80 23.29 28.79
C LYS A 203 20.93 21.79 29.01
N PHE A 204 21.03 21.05 27.92
CA PHE A 204 21.22 19.61 27.92
C PHE A 204 22.53 19.23 27.25
N ARG A 205 23.13 18.13 27.70
CA ARG A 205 24.19 17.42 26.98
C ARG A 205 23.53 16.37 26.09
N GLY A 206 24.00 16.24 24.86
CA GLY A 206 23.44 15.26 23.92
C GLY A 206 24.11 15.33 22.56
N PHE A 207 23.34 14.99 21.54
CA PHE A 207 23.85 14.81 20.19
C PHE A 207 22.96 15.50 19.16
N ARG A 208 23.58 16.06 18.12
CA ARG A 208 22.91 16.38 16.86
C ARG A 208 23.11 15.23 15.90
N VAL A 209 22.03 14.76 15.29
CA VAL A 209 22.07 13.67 14.31
C VAL A 209 21.85 14.24 12.92
N SER A 210 22.65 13.79 11.98
CA SER A 210 22.58 14.12 10.55
C SER A 210 23.06 12.91 9.74
N PRO A 211 22.86 12.87 8.42
CA PRO A 211 23.17 11.69 7.62
C PRO A 211 24.62 11.21 7.80
N LEU A 212 24.81 9.97 8.27
CA LEU A 212 26.09 9.35 8.61
C LEU A 212 26.94 10.05 9.70
N LEU A 213 26.35 10.99 10.45
CA LEU A 213 27.07 11.79 11.43
C LEU A 213 26.26 12.01 12.70
N VAL A 214 26.88 11.66 13.83
CA VAL A 214 26.40 11.96 15.18
C VAL A 214 27.41 12.87 15.84
N GLN A 215 27.01 14.10 16.14
CA GLN A 215 27.89 15.12 16.71
C GLN A 215 27.53 15.37 18.18
N PRO A 216 28.46 15.21 19.14
CA PRO A 216 28.21 15.50 20.55
C PRO A 216 28.31 17.01 20.83
N GLY A 217 27.47 17.49 21.76
CA GLY A 217 27.42 18.91 22.10
C GLY A 217 26.36 19.28 23.14
N PHE A 218 26.19 20.60 23.30
CA PHE A 218 25.13 21.18 24.10
C PHE A 218 23.89 21.47 23.24
N ILE A 219 22.74 21.02 23.73
CA ILE A 219 21.42 21.37 23.20
C ILE A 219 20.84 22.42 24.15
N VAL A 220 20.55 23.60 23.63
CA VAL A 220 20.09 24.75 24.43
C VAL A 220 18.75 25.22 23.91
N ILE A 221 17.85 25.57 24.83
CA ILE A 221 16.57 26.18 24.50
C ILE A 221 16.39 27.48 25.27
N SER A 222 16.05 28.53 24.54
CA SER A 222 15.71 29.84 25.08
C SER A 222 14.22 30.14 24.84
N ARG A 223 13.77 31.36 25.15
CA ARG A 223 12.37 31.76 24.97
C ARG A 223 11.89 31.67 23.52
N SER A 224 12.77 31.93 22.55
CA SER A 224 12.39 32.09 21.15
C SER A 224 13.30 31.34 20.18
N THR A 225 14.32 30.62 20.66
CA THR A 225 15.32 29.96 19.82
C THR A 225 15.80 28.66 20.47
N THR A 226 16.18 27.66 19.67
CA THR A 226 16.98 26.52 20.13
C THR A 226 18.34 26.53 19.45
N TYR A 227 19.38 26.13 20.18
CA TYR A 227 20.76 26.15 19.73
C TYR A 227 21.41 24.78 19.89
N PHE A 228 22.40 24.51 19.05
CA PHE A 228 23.30 23.38 19.21
C PHE A 228 24.75 23.87 19.14
N GLN A 229 25.52 23.62 20.20
CA GLN A 229 26.95 23.95 20.28
C GLN A 229 27.77 22.66 20.40
N PRO A 230 28.54 22.28 19.36
CA PRO A 230 29.46 21.15 19.43
C PRO A 230 30.53 21.31 20.52
N TYR A 231 30.95 20.19 21.14
CA TYR A 231 32.06 20.23 22.12
C TYR A 231 33.41 20.62 21.52
N SER A 232 33.57 20.47 20.20
CA SER A 232 34.81 20.81 19.50
C SER A 232 35.01 22.31 19.23
N CYS A 233 34.02 23.17 19.53
CA CYS A 233 34.10 24.61 19.26
C CYS A 233 35.02 25.35 20.24
N LEU A 234 35.76 26.36 19.75
CA LEU A 234 36.60 27.23 20.58
C LEU A 234 35.78 28.41 21.16
N PRO A 235 35.93 28.77 22.45
CA PRO A 235 35.24 29.91 23.07
C PRO A 235 35.64 31.31 22.54
N SER A 236 36.72 31.42 21.75
CA SER A 236 37.32 32.71 21.36
C SER A 236 37.35 32.99 19.86
N SER A 237 36.81 32.09 19.03
CA SER A 237 36.67 32.34 17.60
C SER A 237 35.37 33.12 17.35
N ALA A 238 35.49 34.41 17.01
CA ALA A 238 34.37 35.29 16.65
C ALA A 238 33.55 34.79 15.42
N ALA A 239 33.92 33.64 14.85
CA ALA A 239 33.19 32.95 13.82
C ALA A 239 32.98 31.46 14.20
N THR A 240 31.70 31.05 14.18
CA THR A 240 31.22 29.80 13.55
C THR A 240 31.41 28.45 14.27
N GLY A 241 30.40 28.04 15.03
CA GLY A 241 30.19 26.64 15.45
C GLY A 241 28.80 26.38 16.04
N THR A 242 28.33 27.30 16.89
CA THR A 242 26.96 27.26 17.45
C THR A 242 25.91 27.54 16.38
N GLN A 243 25.02 26.56 16.19
CA GLN A 243 23.91 26.62 15.26
C GLN A 243 22.63 27.03 16.00
N GLN A 244 21.71 27.71 15.30
CA GLN A 244 20.51 28.27 15.92
C GLN A 244 19.28 28.10 15.02
N TRP A 245 18.13 27.84 15.63
CA TRP A 245 16.84 27.71 14.95
C TRP A 245 15.76 28.47 15.73
N LYS A 246 15.10 29.43 15.07
CA LYS A 246 14.05 30.24 15.69
C LYS A 246 12.79 29.41 15.92
N LEU A 247 12.24 29.55 17.13
CA LEU A 247 11.01 28.93 17.60
C LEU A 247 9.76 29.81 17.41
N THR A 248 9.90 31.02 16.85
CA THR A 248 8.80 32.00 16.71
C THR A 248 7.87 31.75 15.51
N ASN A 249 8.11 30.72 14.70
CA ASN A 249 7.31 30.46 13.50
C ASN A 249 5.99 29.73 13.86
N ALA A 250 4.87 30.20 13.29
CA ALA A 250 3.53 29.66 13.55
C ALA A 250 3.33 28.19 13.10
N ASN A 251 4.27 27.61 12.36
CA ASN A 251 4.15 26.30 11.70
C ASN A 251 5.25 25.31 12.11
N ILE A 252 5.85 25.43 13.29
CA ILE A 252 6.79 24.42 13.80
C ILE A 252 6.03 23.13 14.05
N LYS A 253 6.65 22.00 13.71
CA LYS A 253 6.19 20.65 14.07
C LYS A 253 7.32 19.91 14.75
N TYR A 254 7.00 18.91 15.55
CA TYR A 254 8.04 18.02 16.08
C TYR A 254 7.51 16.60 16.22
N GLY A 255 8.44 15.65 16.18
CA GLY A 255 8.17 14.23 16.37
C GLY A 255 9.25 13.57 17.24
N ARG A 256 8.85 12.56 18.00
CA ARG A 256 9.77 11.66 18.69
C ARG A 256 10.50 10.79 17.67
N ARG A 257 11.76 10.48 17.96
CA ARG A 257 12.62 9.62 17.16
C ARG A 257 13.33 8.62 18.06
N ARG A 258 13.63 7.46 17.47
CA ARG A 258 14.51 6.49 18.10
C ARG A 258 15.96 6.85 17.78
N PHE A 259 16.81 6.84 18.79
CA PHE A 259 18.26 6.93 18.67
C PHE A 259 18.85 5.74 19.43
N GLN A 260 19.75 5.00 18.80
CA GLN A 260 20.28 3.72 19.34
C GLN A 260 19.16 2.77 19.81
N LEU A 261 18.13 2.59 18.96
CA LEU A 261 16.93 1.78 19.24
C LEU A 261 16.04 2.26 20.40
N ARG A 262 16.34 3.37 21.06
CA ARG A 262 15.62 3.86 22.26
C ARG A 262 14.92 5.20 22.00
N ASP A 263 13.87 5.51 22.76
CA ASP A 263 13.08 6.75 22.66
C ASP A 263 13.81 7.97 23.27
N LEU A 264 14.99 8.27 22.74
CA LEU A 264 15.93 9.27 23.25
C LEU A 264 16.01 10.55 22.41
N ALA A 265 15.25 10.67 21.32
CA ALA A 265 15.42 11.76 20.37
C ALA A 265 14.13 12.50 20.00
N LEU A 266 14.32 13.71 19.50
CA LEU A 266 13.31 14.58 18.91
C LEU A 266 13.80 15.11 17.57
N GLU A 267 12.90 15.17 16.60
CA GLU A 267 13.10 15.89 15.35
C GLU A 267 12.12 17.05 15.26
N ILE A 268 12.66 18.27 15.10
CA ILE A 268 11.90 19.51 15.03
C ILE A 268 11.93 19.98 13.59
N PHE A 269 10.77 20.23 12.99
CA PHE A 269 10.61 20.68 11.61
C PHE A 269 10.30 22.17 11.58
N PHE A 270 11.07 22.92 10.80
CA PHE A 270 10.91 24.34 10.60
C PHE A 270 10.36 24.61 9.19
N ASP A 271 9.31 25.43 9.10
CA ASP A 271 8.68 25.79 7.82
C ASP A 271 9.63 26.65 6.95
N LYS A 272 9.58 26.46 5.62
CA LYS A 272 10.49 27.14 4.68
C LYS A 272 9.75 28.10 3.77
N GLU A 273 10.10 29.39 3.84
CA GLU A 273 9.67 30.36 2.84
C GLU A 273 10.46 30.26 1.51
N THR A 274 11.61 29.57 1.40
CA THR A 274 12.44 29.73 0.17
C THR A 274 13.41 28.61 -0.30
N THR A 275 13.54 27.41 0.29
CA THR A 275 14.43 26.35 -0.28
C THR A 275 13.93 24.91 -0.13
N VAL A 276 14.36 24.02 -1.04
CA VAL A 276 13.79 22.68 -1.36
C VAL A 276 14.07 21.57 -0.33
N GLU A 277 14.97 21.77 0.64
CA GLU A 277 15.26 20.76 1.68
C GLU A 277 14.48 21.11 2.95
N THR A 278 13.60 20.30 3.53
CA THR A 278 13.03 20.65 4.86
C THR A 278 14.16 20.80 5.88
N SER A 279 14.34 21.99 6.47
CA SER A 279 15.32 22.15 7.56
C SER A 279 14.68 21.57 8.81
N SER A 280 15.06 20.36 9.19
CA SER A 280 14.73 19.77 10.48
C SER A 280 15.96 19.67 11.38
N LEU A 281 15.76 19.82 12.68
CA LEU A 281 16.78 19.62 13.70
C LEU A 281 16.49 18.28 14.40
N PHE A 282 17.33 17.28 14.16
CA PHE A 282 17.31 16.03 14.90
C PHE A 282 18.31 16.11 16.07
N VAL A 283 17.79 16.05 17.29
CA VAL A 283 18.59 16.01 18.52
C VAL A 283 18.28 14.76 19.34
N ALA A 284 19.32 14.12 19.86
CA ALA A 284 19.24 13.00 20.77
C ALA A 284 19.79 13.39 22.14
N PHE A 285 19.21 12.83 23.19
CA PHE A 285 19.53 13.14 24.58
C PHE A 285 20.14 11.92 25.26
N ASN A 286 20.89 12.14 26.34
CA ASN A 286 21.52 11.06 27.10
C ASN A 286 20.51 10.24 27.91
N SER A 287 19.34 10.82 28.21
CA SER A 287 18.30 10.20 29.03
C SER A 287 16.90 10.51 28.50
N THR A 288 15.92 9.68 28.89
CA THR A 288 14.51 9.91 28.53
C THR A 288 13.95 11.12 29.28
N GLU A 289 14.49 11.37 30.48
CA GLU A 289 14.19 12.48 31.37
C GLU A 289 14.56 13.81 30.72
N ASP A 290 15.79 13.95 30.21
CA ASP A 290 16.26 15.15 29.51
C ASP A 290 15.43 15.43 28.25
N ARG A 291 15.16 14.38 27.46
CA ARG A 291 14.30 14.48 26.28
C ARG A 291 12.92 15.00 26.66
N ASN A 292 12.31 14.43 27.69
CA ASN A 292 10.98 14.83 28.16
C ASN A 292 10.96 16.27 28.68
N ALA A 293 12.02 16.70 29.39
CA ALA A 293 12.18 18.06 29.87
C ALA A 293 12.28 19.06 28.71
N PHE A 294 13.16 18.79 27.73
CA PHE A 294 13.26 19.61 26.51
C PHE A 294 11.92 19.65 25.76
N GLN A 295 11.24 18.50 25.61
CA GLN A 295 9.94 18.42 24.95
C GLN A 295 8.90 19.31 25.66
N ALA A 296 8.85 19.31 26.99
CA ALA A 296 7.92 20.10 27.76
C ALA A 296 8.13 21.61 27.52
N ILE A 297 9.38 22.06 27.52
CA ILE A 297 9.74 23.46 27.24
C ILE A 297 9.34 23.82 25.80
N LEU A 298 9.65 22.96 24.82
CA LEU A 298 9.30 23.18 23.43
C LEU A 298 7.78 23.36 23.23
N ILE A 299 6.96 22.49 23.85
CA ILE A 299 5.49 22.58 23.81
C ILE A 299 5.01 23.89 24.42
N GLU A 300 5.54 24.26 25.59
CA GLU A 300 5.14 25.48 26.30
C GLU A 300 5.39 26.72 25.43
N LYS A 301 6.56 26.81 24.77
CA LYS A 301 6.96 27.99 24.00
C LYS A 301 6.33 28.07 22.62
N THR A 302 6.17 26.94 21.94
CA THR A 302 5.62 26.92 20.58
C THR A 302 4.10 26.78 20.55
N LYS A 303 3.48 26.28 21.64
CA LYS A 303 2.06 25.89 21.70
C LYS A 303 1.66 24.87 20.62
N VAL A 304 2.64 24.13 20.07
CA VAL A 304 2.46 23.14 19.01
C VAL A 304 2.15 21.77 19.62
N ALA A 305 1.22 21.03 18.99
CA ALA A 305 0.93 19.65 19.34
C ALA A 305 1.91 18.67 18.67
N SER A 306 2.35 17.63 19.41
CA SER A 306 3.19 16.53 18.89
C SER A 306 2.59 15.90 17.63
N CYS A 307 3.41 15.70 16.60
CA CYS A 307 2.98 14.99 15.38
C CYS A 307 3.08 13.47 15.50
N THR A 308 3.82 12.92 16.48
CA THR A 308 4.02 11.46 16.62
C THR A 308 3.58 10.90 17.99
N PRO A 309 3.24 9.60 18.07
CA PRO A 309 3.01 8.89 19.33
C PRO A 309 4.27 8.82 20.22
N ALA A 310 4.08 8.55 21.52
CA ALA A 310 5.13 8.07 22.41
C ALA A 310 5.44 6.59 22.10
N ALA A 311 6.71 6.18 22.12
CA ALA A 311 7.06 4.76 21.94
C ALA A 311 6.31 3.89 22.98
N GLY A 312 5.59 2.86 22.51
CA GLY A 312 4.86 1.91 23.37
C GLY A 312 3.48 2.37 23.87
N LYS A 313 3.04 3.60 23.59
CA LYS A 313 1.64 4.02 23.78
C LYS A 313 1.11 4.45 22.42
N GLY A 314 0.07 3.75 21.94
CA GLY A 314 -0.51 4.00 20.61
C GLY A 314 -0.77 5.49 20.34
N PRO A 315 -0.85 5.91 19.05
CA PRO A 315 -1.07 7.30 18.65
C PRO A 315 -2.09 7.96 19.56
N THR A 316 -1.86 9.21 19.97
CA THR A 316 -2.97 10.08 20.37
C THR A 316 -3.97 9.99 19.23
N THR A 317 -5.05 9.26 19.47
CA THR A 317 -5.79 8.46 18.48
C THR A 317 -6.54 9.29 17.45
N THR A 318 -6.46 10.62 17.55
CA THR A 318 -7.20 11.56 16.75
C THR A 318 -6.47 11.96 15.47
N SER A 319 -5.13 12.16 15.47
CA SER A 319 -4.41 12.72 14.31
C SER A 319 -4.18 11.70 13.18
N LEU A 320 -3.59 10.54 13.46
CA LEU A 320 -3.37 9.50 12.43
C LEU A 320 -4.70 9.00 11.84
N ARG A 321 -5.73 8.80 12.67
CA ARG A 321 -7.08 8.43 12.19
C ARG A 321 -7.66 9.51 11.29
N GLN A 322 -7.46 10.79 11.63
CA GLN A 322 -7.93 11.91 10.81
C GLN A 322 -7.21 11.93 9.45
N VAL A 323 -5.88 11.80 9.45
CA VAL A 323 -5.08 11.74 8.21
C VAL A 323 -5.50 10.56 7.34
N THR A 324 -5.70 9.37 7.91
CA THR A 324 -6.25 8.21 7.18
C THR A 324 -7.65 8.50 6.63
N ARG A 325 -8.54 9.13 7.40
CA ARG A 325 -9.89 9.51 6.93
C ARG A 325 -9.83 10.52 5.79
N ASP A 326 -8.97 11.51 5.89
CA ASP A 326 -8.83 12.54 4.87
C ASP A 326 -8.25 11.96 3.58
N TRP A 327 -7.25 11.05 3.67
CA TRP A 327 -6.75 10.33 2.51
C TRP A 327 -7.81 9.44 1.88
N THR A 328 -8.50 8.64 2.69
CA THR A 328 -9.57 7.75 2.21
C THR A 328 -10.75 8.52 1.60
N ALA A 329 -11.00 9.75 2.06
CA ALA A 329 -11.98 10.67 1.48
C ALA A 329 -11.44 11.48 0.28
N GLY A 330 -10.18 11.28 -0.12
CA GLY A 330 -9.57 11.97 -1.26
C GLY A 330 -9.05 13.38 -0.99
N LYS A 331 -9.07 13.86 0.26
CA LYS A 331 -8.68 15.24 0.63
C LYS A 331 -7.17 15.48 0.65
N ILE A 332 -6.36 14.42 0.78
CA ILE A 332 -4.90 14.48 0.69
C ILE A 332 -4.38 13.50 -0.36
N SER A 333 -3.27 13.84 -1.01
CA SER A 333 -2.67 13.03 -2.07
C SER A 333 -2.06 11.73 -1.53
N ASN A 334 -1.79 10.75 -2.40
CA ASN A 334 -1.11 9.52 -2.02
C ASN A 334 0.29 9.82 -1.48
N TYR A 335 1.03 10.72 -2.12
CA TYR A 335 2.34 11.15 -1.64
C TYR A 335 2.28 11.83 -0.28
N ASP A 336 1.38 12.78 -0.06
CA ASP A 336 1.29 13.49 1.24
C ASP A 336 0.89 12.52 2.35
N TYR A 337 0.07 11.52 2.01
CA TYR A 337 -0.28 10.46 2.94
C TYR A 337 0.92 9.57 3.26
N LEU A 338 1.68 9.12 2.26
CA LEU A 338 2.89 8.32 2.45
C LEU A 338 3.97 9.08 3.25
N MET A 339 4.15 10.38 3.00
CA MET A 339 5.05 11.23 3.79
C MET A 339 4.63 11.25 5.26
N GLN A 340 3.34 11.44 5.53
CA GLN A 340 2.82 11.42 6.90
C GLN A 340 2.98 10.05 7.55
N LEU A 341 2.67 8.95 6.85
CA LEU A 341 2.87 7.60 7.39
C LEU A 341 4.35 7.35 7.74
N ASN A 342 5.28 7.75 6.88
CA ASN A 342 6.71 7.67 7.17
C ASN A 342 7.06 8.47 8.44
N GLU A 343 6.58 9.71 8.57
CA GLU A 343 6.81 10.54 9.75
C GLU A 343 6.24 9.91 11.03
N TYR A 344 5.00 9.41 10.99
CA TYR A 344 4.34 8.69 12.09
C TYR A 344 5.10 7.40 12.47
N ALA A 345 5.72 6.74 11.50
CA ALA A 345 6.52 5.54 11.70
C ALA A 345 7.96 5.83 12.16
N GLY A 346 8.26 7.10 12.51
CA GLY A 346 9.54 7.55 13.06
C GLY A 346 10.65 7.70 12.02
N ARG A 347 10.31 7.72 10.73
CA ARG A 347 11.29 7.86 9.63
C ARG A 347 11.82 9.29 9.55
N SER A 348 13.07 9.45 9.11
CA SER A 348 13.74 10.76 9.05
C SER A 348 14.75 10.85 7.91
N PHE A 349 14.87 12.04 7.34
CA PHE A 349 15.94 12.37 6.38
C PHE A 349 17.32 12.50 7.03
N ASN A 350 17.36 12.74 8.36
CA ASN A 350 18.60 12.92 9.11
C ASN A 350 19.25 11.59 9.54
N ASP A 351 18.51 10.48 9.48
CA ASP A 351 19.01 9.15 9.83
C ASP A 351 18.71 8.17 8.70
N LEU A 352 19.75 7.87 7.92
CA LEU A 352 19.66 7.03 6.73
C LEU A 352 19.25 5.57 7.04
N THR A 353 19.40 5.12 8.28
CA THR A 353 18.96 3.77 8.71
C THR A 353 17.44 3.66 8.76
N GLN A 354 16.75 4.79 8.85
CA GLN A 354 15.30 4.93 8.92
C GLN A 354 14.79 6.00 7.96
N TYR A 355 15.38 6.06 6.76
CA TYR A 355 14.95 6.97 5.71
C TYR A 355 13.48 6.70 5.28
N PRO A 356 12.73 7.71 4.83
CA PRO A 356 11.39 7.50 4.30
C PRO A 356 11.36 6.52 3.12
N VAL A 357 10.35 5.66 3.07
CA VAL A 357 10.20 4.59 2.08
C VAL A 357 8.95 4.83 1.23
N PHE A 358 9.10 4.67 -0.08
CA PHE A 358 8.04 4.79 -1.09
C PHE A 358 8.00 3.56 -1.99
N PRO A 359 6.82 3.16 -2.52
CA PRO A 359 6.71 2.00 -3.39
C PRO A 359 7.32 2.28 -4.76
N TRP A 360 7.85 1.25 -5.42
CA TRP A 360 7.79 1.19 -6.89
C TRP A 360 6.33 1.17 -7.35
N VAL A 361 5.95 1.99 -8.34
CA VAL A 361 4.55 2.01 -8.86
C VAL A 361 4.42 1.64 -10.33
N ILE A 362 5.41 1.97 -11.16
CA ILE A 362 5.49 1.57 -12.57
C ILE A 362 6.33 0.29 -12.68
N GLN A 363 5.97 -0.60 -13.61
CA GLN A 363 6.76 -1.77 -13.99
C GLN A 363 7.30 -1.72 -15.43
N ASP A 364 6.84 -0.78 -16.26
CA ASP A 364 7.36 -0.57 -17.62
C ASP A 364 8.37 0.59 -17.67
N TYR A 365 9.64 0.22 -17.80
CA TYR A 365 10.76 1.14 -18.00
C TYR A 365 11.44 0.96 -19.37
N SER A 366 10.79 0.22 -20.28
CA SER A 366 11.37 -0.19 -21.56
C SER A 366 10.65 0.42 -22.77
N SER A 367 9.35 0.70 -22.65
CA SER A 367 8.57 1.28 -23.75
C SER A 367 8.96 2.72 -24.06
N THR A 368 8.72 3.14 -25.31
CA THR A 368 8.93 4.52 -25.78
C THR A 368 7.84 5.49 -25.33
N SER A 369 6.70 4.99 -24.87
CA SER A 369 5.60 5.76 -24.29
C SER A 369 5.10 5.09 -23.01
N LEU A 370 4.71 5.90 -22.04
CA LEU A 370 4.12 5.44 -20.78
C LEU A 370 2.61 5.70 -20.79
N ASP A 371 1.81 4.63 -20.79
CA ASP A 371 0.35 4.73 -20.70
C ASP A 371 -0.12 4.52 -19.25
N LEU A 372 -0.52 5.61 -18.59
CA LEU A 372 -1.05 5.57 -17.23
C LEU A 372 -2.51 5.11 -17.16
N HIS A 373 -3.14 4.80 -18.30
CA HIS A 373 -4.48 4.21 -18.38
C HIS A 373 -4.45 2.69 -18.54
N ASP A 374 -3.29 2.09 -18.82
CA ASP A 374 -3.12 0.64 -18.88
C ASP A 374 -2.82 0.06 -17.48
N PRO A 375 -3.67 -0.84 -16.93
CA PRO A 375 -3.35 -1.58 -15.71
C PRO A 375 -2.00 -2.32 -15.80
N GLY A 376 -1.59 -2.75 -17.00
CA GLY A 376 -0.31 -3.41 -17.26
C GLY A 376 0.93 -2.55 -16.99
N THR A 377 0.79 -1.22 -16.93
CA THR A 377 1.89 -0.31 -16.58
C THR A 377 2.27 -0.38 -15.11
N PHE A 378 1.36 -0.80 -14.24
CA PHE A 378 1.50 -0.68 -12.78
C PHE A 378 1.97 -1.97 -12.14
N ARG A 379 2.89 -1.84 -11.18
CA ARG A 379 3.28 -2.93 -10.29
C ARG A 379 2.09 -3.45 -9.49
N ASP A 380 2.09 -4.75 -9.18
CA ASP A 380 1.25 -5.30 -8.11
C ASP A 380 1.68 -4.82 -6.70
N LEU A 381 0.96 -3.84 -6.16
CA LEU A 381 1.16 -3.30 -4.80
C LEU A 381 0.68 -4.25 -3.69
N CYS A 382 0.07 -5.38 -4.02
CA CYS A 382 -0.33 -6.38 -3.02
C CYS A 382 0.85 -7.21 -2.50
N ARG A 383 2.00 -7.14 -3.19
CA ARG A 383 3.18 -7.98 -2.97
C ARG A 383 4.41 -7.12 -2.67
N PRO A 384 5.36 -7.59 -1.83
CA PRO A 384 6.67 -6.97 -1.71
C PRO A 384 7.50 -7.16 -2.99
N ILE A 385 8.57 -6.36 -3.17
CA ILE A 385 9.47 -6.40 -4.34
C ILE A 385 9.88 -7.83 -4.70
N ALA A 386 10.36 -8.58 -3.71
CA ALA A 386 10.85 -9.92 -3.93
C ALA A 386 9.77 -10.88 -4.41
N ALA A 387 8.52 -10.65 -4.01
CA ALA A 387 7.40 -11.53 -4.32
C ALA A 387 6.75 -11.26 -5.69
N LEU A 388 7.24 -10.26 -6.43
CA LEU A 388 6.88 -10.04 -7.83
C LEU A 388 7.41 -11.15 -8.73
N ASN A 389 8.53 -11.79 -8.36
CA ASN A 389 9.10 -12.92 -9.09
C ASN A 389 8.82 -14.24 -8.37
N PRO A 390 8.03 -15.17 -8.95
CA PRO A 390 7.71 -16.44 -8.32
C PRO A 390 8.92 -17.31 -7.95
N ALA A 391 10.04 -17.21 -8.69
CA ALA A 391 11.25 -17.96 -8.36
C ALA A 391 11.89 -17.47 -7.06
N ARG A 392 11.84 -16.16 -6.81
CA ARG A 392 12.35 -15.56 -5.57
C ARG A 392 11.46 -15.88 -4.38
N VAL A 393 10.14 -15.95 -4.57
CA VAL A 393 9.20 -16.43 -3.55
C VAL A 393 9.58 -17.83 -3.08
N ARG A 394 9.81 -18.76 -4.03
CA ARG A 394 10.24 -20.12 -3.69
C ARG A 394 11.52 -20.13 -2.86
N HIS A 395 12.54 -19.40 -3.32
CA HIS A 395 13.82 -19.32 -2.61
C HIS A 395 13.65 -18.75 -1.18
N GLY A 396 12.88 -17.67 -1.02
CA GLY A 396 12.60 -17.09 0.29
C GLY A 396 11.88 -18.06 1.24
N ARG A 397 10.89 -18.82 0.73
CA ARG A 397 10.19 -19.85 1.52
C ARG A 397 11.08 -21.02 1.89
N GLU A 398 11.94 -21.46 0.99
CA GLU A 398 12.95 -22.51 1.26
C GLU A 398 13.92 -22.08 2.36
N MET A 399 14.44 -20.84 2.28
CA MET A 399 15.29 -20.27 3.33
C MET A 399 14.57 -20.19 4.68
N TYR A 400 13.33 -19.69 4.69
CA TYR A 400 12.53 -19.60 5.90
C TYR A 400 12.28 -20.98 6.54
N ALA A 401 11.93 -21.99 5.73
CA ALA A 401 11.72 -23.35 6.19
C ALA A 401 13.01 -24.01 6.72
N ALA A 402 14.14 -23.78 6.04
CA ALA A 402 15.45 -24.27 6.48
C ALA A 402 15.82 -23.69 7.85
N LEU A 403 15.69 -22.37 8.04
CA LEU A 403 15.96 -21.71 9.33
C LEU A 403 15.01 -22.17 10.43
N GLN A 404 13.74 -22.46 10.10
CA GLN A 404 12.80 -23.01 11.06
C GLN A 404 13.18 -24.43 11.50
N SER A 405 13.80 -25.21 10.62
CA SER A 405 14.19 -26.61 10.87
C SER A 405 15.48 -26.77 11.69
N THR A 406 16.35 -25.75 11.74
CA THR A 406 17.60 -25.81 12.51
C THR A 406 17.36 -25.74 14.02
N GLY A 407 16.17 -25.31 14.46
CA GLY A 407 15.79 -25.25 15.88
C GLY A 407 16.59 -24.26 16.71
N GLY A 408 17.26 -23.30 16.07
CA GLY A 408 18.00 -22.23 16.75
C GLY A 408 17.06 -21.22 17.42
N ASP A 409 17.62 -20.43 18.35
CA ASP A 409 16.88 -19.37 19.06
C ASP A 409 16.52 -18.18 18.15
N ASP A 410 17.15 -18.08 16.98
CA ASP A 410 16.97 -16.98 16.04
C ASP A 410 15.67 -17.09 15.21
N PRO A 411 14.86 -16.02 15.12
CA PRO A 411 13.65 -16.03 14.31
C PRO A 411 13.96 -16.29 12.82
N PRO A 412 13.19 -17.16 12.14
CA PRO A 412 13.37 -17.42 10.71
C PRO A 412 12.98 -16.22 9.86
N TRP A 413 13.65 -16.06 8.71
CA TRP A 413 13.45 -14.94 7.79
C TRP A 413 13.54 -15.39 6.32
N MET A 414 12.98 -14.60 5.42
CA MET A 414 13.02 -14.86 3.96
C MET A 414 14.08 -14.01 3.25
N TYR A 415 14.30 -12.77 3.72
CA TYR A 415 15.21 -11.82 3.10
C TYR A 415 16.27 -11.32 4.09
N GLY A 416 17.54 -11.55 3.77
CA GLY A 416 18.68 -11.12 4.59
C GLY A 416 19.03 -9.63 4.44
N SER A 417 18.53 -8.97 3.41
CA SER A 417 18.66 -7.53 3.17
C SER A 417 17.32 -6.84 3.36
N HIS A 418 17.34 -5.57 3.78
CA HIS A 418 16.13 -4.76 3.96
C HIS A 418 15.83 -3.89 2.74
N TYR A 419 14.57 -3.51 2.53
CA TYR A 419 14.14 -2.66 1.40
C TYR A 419 14.57 -1.19 1.53
N SER A 420 15.08 -0.78 2.70
CA SER A 420 15.58 0.56 2.98
C SER A 420 16.73 0.50 3.98
N ASN A 421 17.92 0.95 3.57
CA ASN A 421 19.12 1.04 4.40
C ASN A 421 20.04 2.17 3.87
N PRO A 422 21.09 2.58 4.61
CA PRO A 422 21.94 3.69 4.19
C PRO A 422 22.58 3.49 2.82
N GLY A 423 23.06 2.29 2.51
CA GLY A 423 23.65 1.96 1.21
C GLY A 423 22.68 2.19 0.04
N ILE A 424 21.40 1.83 0.21
CA ILE A 424 20.34 2.06 -0.79
C ILE A 424 20.07 3.54 -1.00
N VAL A 425 19.95 4.30 0.09
CA VAL A 425 19.66 5.74 0.02
C VAL A 425 20.82 6.48 -0.66
N ILE A 426 22.06 6.14 -0.30
CA ILE A 426 23.27 6.73 -0.88
C ILE A 426 23.44 6.28 -2.34
N PHE A 427 23.09 5.05 -2.68
CA PHE A 427 23.04 4.56 -4.06
C PHE A 427 22.17 5.48 -4.93
N TYR A 428 20.95 5.81 -4.49
CA TYR A 428 20.09 6.74 -5.22
C TYR A 428 20.62 8.17 -5.21
N LEU A 429 21.07 8.68 -4.06
CA LEU A 429 21.47 10.08 -3.88
C LEU A 429 22.91 10.38 -4.31
N LEU A 430 23.64 9.43 -4.91
CA LEU A 430 25.07 9.56 -5.26
C LEU A 430 25.44 10.90 -5.91
N ARG A 431 24.62 11.37 -6.85
CA ARG A 431 24.91 12.61 -7.61
C ARG A 431 24.57 13.87 -6.84
N GLN A 432 23.55 13.82 -5.98
CA GLN A 432 23.16 14.96 -5.15
C GLN A 432 24.04 15.08 -3.89
N ARG A 433 24.49 13.94 -3.34
CA ARG A 433 25.24 13.85 -2.07
C ARG A 433 26.44 12.89 -2.16
N PRO A 434 27.41 13.13 -3.06
CA PRO A 434 28.56 12.24 -3.27
C PRO A 434 29.45 12.07 -2.02
N HIS A 435 29.48 13.07 -1.14
CA HIS A 435 30.20 13.02 0.13
C HIS A 435 29.74 11.88 1.06
N LEU A 436 28.47 11.47 1.01
CA LEU A 436 27.95 10.37 1.81
C LEU A 436 28.55 9.02 1.36
N MET A 437 28.73 8.84 0.05
CA MET A 437 29.38 7.64 -0.49
C MET A 437 30.85 7.62 -0.11
N LEU A 438 31.55 8.75 -0.26
CA LEU A 438 32.97 8.84 0.15
C LEU A 438 33.13 8.51 1.63
N ARG A 439 32.23 8.99 2.50
CA ARG A 439 32.24 8.62 3.92
C ARG A 439 32.05 7.11 4.12
N LEU A 440 31.00 6.54 3.52
CA LEU A 440 30.67 5.11 3.68
C LEU A 440 31.75 4.18 3.09
N GLN A 441 32.40 4.59 2.00
CA GLN A 441 33.37 3.79 1.24
C GLN A 441 34.82 4.26 1.47
N ASN A 442 35.11 4.79 2.67
CA ASN A 442 36.47 5.14 3.11
C ASN A 442 37.27 6.00 2.12
N GLY A 443 36.62 7.02 1.56
CA GLY A 443 37.20 7.98 0.64
C GLY A 443 37.11 7.60 -0.83
N LYS A 444 36.40 6.54 -1.20
CA LYS A 444 36.24 6.10 -2.59
C LYS A 444 34.79 6.11 -3.00
N PHE A 445 34.53 6.09 -4.30
CA PHE A 445 33.21 5.65 -4.78
C PHE A 445 33.19 4.12 -4.88
N ASP A 446 31.99 3.53 -4.83
CA ASP A 446 31.83 2.11 -5.07
C ASP A 446 32.22 1.75 -6.53
N ALA A 447 32.39 0.46 -6.81
CA ALA A 447 32.72 -0.02 -8.14
C ALA A 447 31.70 0.49 -9.17
N PRO A 448 32.12 1.01 -10.34
CA PRO A 448 31.22 1.63 -11.32
C PRO A 448 30.02 0.76 -11.72
N ASP A 449 30.20 -0.56 -11.83
CA ASP A 449 29.12 -1.51 -12.14
C ASP A 449 28.03 -1.63 -11.07
N ARG A 450 28.31 -1.22 -9.83
CA ARG A 450 27.36 -1.20 -8.70
C ARG A 450 26.75 0.17 -8.44
N LEU A 451 27.25 1.22 -9.10
CA LEU A 451 26.69 2.56 -8.96
C LEU A 451 25.34 2.66 -9.69
N PHE A 452 24.44 3.46 -9.12
CA PHE A 452 23.16 3.76 -9.73
C PHE A 452 23.39 4.43 -11.08
N SER A 453 23.03 3.76 -12.17
CA SER A 453 23.33 4.24 -13.53
C SER A 453 22.11 4.20 -14.44
N SER A 454 21.09 3.40 -14.14
CA SER A 454 19.92 3.22 -15.00
C SER A 454 18.67 2.89 -14.19
N ILE A 455 17.55 3.56 -14.49
CA ILE A 455 16.24 3.25 -13.88
C ILE A 455 15.80 1.83 -14.26
N SER A 456 15.86 1.50 -15.56
CA SER A 456 15.48 0.17 -16.07
C SER A 456 16.40 -0.90 -15.50
N GLY A 457 17.71 -0.64 -15.47
CA GLY A 457 18.67 -1.57 -14.88
C GLY A 457 18.42 -1.85 -13.40
N THR A 458 18.05 -0.83 -12.61
CA THR A 458 17.67 -1.01 -11.21
C THR A 458 16.36 -1.80 -11.05
N TRP A 459 15.35 -1.52 -11.88
CA TRP A 459 14.10 -2.30 -11.90
C TRP A 459 14.35 -3.78 -12.21
N GLU A 460 15.18 -4.08 -13.20
CA GLU A 460 15.56 -5.47 -13.51
C GLU A 460 16.32 -6.13 -12.36
N SER A 461 17.22 -5.38 -11.71
CA SER A 461 18.00 -5.85 -10.56
C SER A 461 17.10 -6.32 -9.42
N VAL A 462 16.13 -5.48 -9.02
CA VAL A 462 15.17 -5.79 -7.94
C VAL A 462 14.21 -6.90 -8.30
N LEU A 463 14.11 -7.34 -9.57
CA LEU A 463 13.31 -8.50 -9.96
C LEU A 463 14.11 -9.80 -10.02
N ARG A 464 15.44 -9.73 -10.19
CA ARG A 464 16.29 -10.89 -10.46
C ARG A 464 17.15 -11.33 -9.27
N TRP A 465 17.75 -10.39 -8.54
CA TRP A 465 18.76 -10.74 -7.53
C TRP A 465 18.14 -10.95 -6.15
N ASN A 466 18.46 -12.07 -5.49
CA ASN A 466 17.85 -12.45 -4.21
C ASN A 466 18.10 -11.44 -3.09
N SER A 467 19.30 -10.85 -3.03
CA SER A 467 19.67 -9.80 -2.06
C SER A 467 19.14 -8.42 -2.43
N ASP A 468 18.58 -8.22 -3.63
CA ASP A 468 18.07 -6.94 -4.07
C ASP A 468 16.55 -6.84 -3.85
N VAL A 469 16.18 -6.18 -2.75
CA VAL A 469 14.78 -6.00 -2.31
C VAL A 469 14.40 -4.53 -2.16
N LYS A 470 15.17 -3.63 -2.77
CA LYS A 470 15.08 -2.18 -2.57
C LYS A 470 13.71 -1.63 -3.02
N GLU A 471 13.04 -0.89 -2.13
CA GLU A 471 11.95 0.00 -2.51
C GLU A 471 12.51 1.38 -2.88
N LEU A 472 11.65 2.34 -3.22
CA LEU A 472 12.03 3.70 -3.62
C LEU A 472 12.11 4.67 -2.44
N ILE A 473 12.67 5.84 -2.71
CA ILE A 473 12.71 7.00 -1.80
C ILE A 473 11.78 8.12 -2.32
N PRO A 474 11.36 9.09 -1.47
CA PRO A 474 10.42 10.14 -1.86
C PRO A 474 10.87 10.96 -3.08
N GLU A 475 12.18 11.13 -3.29
CA GLU A 475 12.80 11.91 -4.37
C GLU A 475 12.31 11.48 -5.76
N PHE A 476 11.91 10.23 -5.95
CA PHE A 476 11.31 9.74 -7.19
C PHE A 476 9.92 10.34 -7.50
N TYR A 477 9.31 11.01 -6.53
CA TYR A 477 7.95 11.56 -6.59
C TYR A 477 7.86 13.04 -6.15
N THR A 478 8.97 13.64 -5.72
CA THR A 478 9.04 15.02 -5.24
C THR A 478 9.09 16.00 -6.41
N LEU A 479 8.00 16.73 -6.61
CA LEU A 479 7.98 17.81 -7.60
C LEU A 479 8.79 19.01 -7.08
N LEU A 480 9.75 19.46 -7.87
CA LEU A 480 10.49 20.69 -7.58
C LEU A 480 9.59 21.92 -7.86
N PRO A 481 9.65 23.01 -7.07
CA PRO A 481 8.82 24.21 -7.31
C PRO A 481 9.12 24.85 -8.68
N SER A 482 8.08 25.13 -9.47
CA SER A 482 8.21 25.78 -10.77
C SER A 482 8.49 27.28 -10.62
N SER A 483 9.70 27.74 -10.95
CA SER A 483 9.94 29.17 -11.16
C SER A 483 9.36 29.58 -12.52
N ARG A 484 8.57 30.66 -12.58
CA ARG A 484 7.89 31.16 -13.80
C ARG A 484 8.82 31.77 -14.87
N THR A 485 10.10 31.41 -14.87
CA THR A 485 11.11 31.97 -15.79
C THR A 485 11.80 30.84 -16.55
N THR A 486 12.16 31.05 -17.82
CA THR A 486 12.86 30.07 -18.69
C THR A 486 14.22 29.66 -18.13
N THR A 487 14.85 30.51 -17.31
CA THR A 487 16.06 30.20 -16.53
C THR A 487 15.80 29.24 -15.36
N GLY A 488 14.56 29.16 -14.90
CA GLY A 488 14.11 28.28 -13.83
C GLY A 488 14.07 26.80 -14.20
N GLU A 489 13.63 26.44 -15.41
CA GLU A 489 13.60 25.04 -15.87
C GLU A 489 15.00 24.44 -16.02
N GLN A 490 15.96 25.22 -16.53
CA GLN A 490 17.36 24.79 -16.61
C GLN A 490 18.01 24.64 -15.22
N GLN A 491 17.73 25.55 -14.29
CA GLN A 491 18.17 25.41 -12.89
C GLN A 491 17.51 24.24 -12.15
N GLN A 492 16.27 23.89 -12.52
CA GLN A 492 15.52 22.78 -11.94
C GLN A 492 16.09 21.42 -12.37
N GLN A 493 16.45 21.28 -13.66
CA GLN A 493 17.14 20.09 -14.16
C GLN A 493 18.48 19.90 -13.44
N GLN A 494 19.30 20.96 -13.30
CA GLN A 494 20.60 20.88 -12.61
C GLN A 494 20.53 20.46 -11.13
N ARG A 495 19.34 20.55 -10.49
CA ARG A 495 19.12 20.16 -9.08
C ARG A 495 18.55 18.75 -8.90
N SER A 496 18.27 18.02 -9.98
CA SER A 496 17.76 16.65 -9.89
C SER A 496 18.83 15.69 -9.36
N PHE A 497 18.45 14.78 -8.47
CA PHE A 497 19.34 13.70 -7.98
C PHE A 497 19.77 12.71 -9.08
N LEU A 498 19.18 12.80 -10.27
CA LEU A 498 19.49 11.98 -11.44
C LEU A 498 20.59 12.58 -12.33
N ILE A 499 21.00 13.84 -12.09
CA ILE A 499 21.98 14.57 -12.91
C ILE A 499 23.28 14.75 -12.14
N ASN A 500 24.41 14.45 -12.78
CA ASN A 500 25.75 14.74 -12.30
C ASN A 500 26.13 16.20 -12.59
N SER A 501 25.48 17.14 -11.91
CA SER A 501 25.67 18.58 -12.17
C SER A 501 27.05 19.10 -11.76
N THR A 502 27.77 18.38 -10.91
CA THR A 502 29.13 18.73 -10.47
C THR A 502 30.23 18.22 -11.41
N GLY A 503 29.88 17.39 -12.40
CA GLY A 503 30.86 16.75 -13.30
C GLY A 503 31.83 15.83 -12.57
N THR A 504 31.35 15.14 -11.52
CA THR A 504 32.16 14.20 -10.75
C THR A 504 32.48 12.97 -11.58
N ASP A 505 33.74 12.53 -11.57
CA ASP A 505 34.14 11.28 -12.22
C ASP A 505 33.77 10.07 -11.35
N PHE A 506 32.79 9.30 -11.79
CA PHE A 506 32.35 8.05 -11.16
C PHE A 506 32.96 6.80 -11.80
N GLY A 507 33.88 6.97 -12.75
CA GLY A 507 34.55 5.88 -13.45
C GLY A 507 33.74 5.27 -14.60
N SER A 508 34.25 4.17 -15.14
CA SER A 508 33.64 3.41 -16.25
C SER A 508 33.33 1.99 -15.82
N ARG A 509 32.17 1.50 -16.24
CA ARG A 509 31.71 0.12 -16.03
C ARG A 509 32.57 -0.86 -16.81
N SER A 510 32.49 -2.13 -16.43
CA SER A 510 33.10 -3.25 -17.16
C SER A 510 32.73 -3.30 -18.65
N SER A 511 31.57 -2.76 -19.04
CA SER A 511 31.14 -2.62 -20.43
C SER A 511 31.84 -1.49 -21.21
N GLY A 512 32.63 -0.65 -20.54
CA GLY A 512 33.22 0.57 -21.10
C GLY A 512 32.30 1.80 -21.01
N ALA A 513 31.06 1.65 -20.55
CA ALA A 513 30.14 2.78 -20.36
C ALA A 513 30.54 3.65 -19.17
N VAL A 514 30.64 4.96 -19.38
CA VAL A 514 30.96 5.94 -18.31
C VAL A 514 29.74 6.11 -17.39
N VAL A 515 29.97 6.10 -16.08
CA VAL A 515 28.91 6.41 -15.11
C VAL A 515 28.78 7.93 -14.99
N ASN A 516 27.68 8.48 -15.48
CA ASN A 516 27.43 9.93 -15.46
C ASN A 516 25.99 10.24 -15.00
N ASP A 517 25.16 10.91 -15.79
CA ASP A 517 23.72 11.04 -15.54
C ASP A 517 23.05 9.66 -15.50
N VAL A 518 21.94 9.54 -14.76
CA VAL A 518 21.17 8.29 -14.72
C VAL A 518 20.43 8.10 -16.04
N GLU A 519 20.57 6.94 -16.65
CA GLU A 519 19.82 6.53 -17.84
C GLU A 519 18.33 6.44 -17.50
N LEU A 520 17.55 7.28 -18.18
CA LEU A 520 16.10 7.33 -18.05
C LEU A 520 15.41 6.30 -18.95
N PRO A 521 14.20 5.84 -18.60
CA PRO A 521 13.40 5.03 -19.51
C PRO A 521 13.06 5.81 -20.79
N PRO A 522 12.87 5.14 -21.94
CA PRO A 522 12.69 5.83 -23.23
C PRO A 522 11.49 6.79 -23.28
N TRP A 523 10.47 6.55 -22.45
CA TRP A 523 9.31 7.42 -22.33
C TRP A 523 9.55 8.73 -21.55
N ALA A 524 10.70 8.90 -20.89
CA ALA A 524 11.06 10.11 -20.16
C ALA A 524 12.12 10.91 -20.90
N ARG A 525 11.81 12.18 -21.21
CA ARG A 525 12.73 13.05 -21.97
C ARG A 525 13.80 13.70 -21.10
N THR A 526 13.43 14.02 -19.86
CA THR A 526 14.29 14.71 -18.89
C THR A 526 14.02 14.16 -17.48
N PRO A 527 14.92 14.37 -16.52
CA PRO A 527 14.68 13.98 -15.14
C PRO A 527 13.44 14.61 -14.51
N VAL A 528 13.12 15.85 -14.91
CA VAL A 528 11.89 16.53 -14.47
C VAL A 528 10.66 15.82 -15.04
N ASP A 529 10.65 15.52 -16.34
CA ASP A 529 9.56 14.77 -17.00
C ASP A 529 9.38 13.37 -16.39
N PHE A 530 10.49 12.68 -16.09
CA PHE A 530 10.46 11.40 -15.37
C PHE A 530 9.77 11.52 -14.01
N ILE A 531 10.21 12.44 -13.13
CA ILE A 531 9.63 12.61 -11.79
C ILE A 531 8.17 13.06 -11.87
N THR A 532 7.82 13.92 -12.82
CA THR A 532 6.42 14.33 -13.05
C THR A 532 5.55 13.13 -13.43
N LYS A 533 6.00 12.27 -14.32
CA LYS A 533 5.29 11.04 -14.71
C LYS A 533 5.21 10.02 -13.57
N MET A 534 6.28 9.84 -12.81
CA MET A 534 6.29 9.01 -11.60
C MET A 534 5.27 9.52 -10.58
N ARG A 535 5.23 10.83 -10.32
CA ARG A 535 4.24 11.44 -9.44
C ARG A 535 2.81 11.26 -9.96
N ALA A 536 2.59 11.45 -11.26
CA ALA A 536 1.29 11.19 -11.88
C ALA A 536 0.86 9.71 -11.74
N ALA A 537 1.79 8.77 -11.91
CA ALA A 537 1.53 7.34 -11.72
C ALA A 537 1.18 7.02 -10.25
N LEU A 538 1.91 7.57 -9.27
CA LEU A 538 1.62 7.42 -7.85
C LEU A 538 0.22 7.94 -7.48
N GLU A 539 -0.21 9.05 -8.08
CA GLU A 539 -1.54 9.63 -7.84
C GLU A 539 -2.64 9.02 -8.72
N SER A 540 -2.32 8.04 -9.57
CA SER A 540 -3.28 7.41 -10.46
C SER A 540 -4.41 6.69 -9.71
N PRO A 541 -5.57 6.48 -10.35
CA PRO A 541 -6.64 5.65 -9.80
C PRO A 541 -6.20 4.21 -9.52
N PHE A 542 -5.31 3.64 -10.34
CA PHE A 542 -4.80 2.28 -10.17
C PHE A 542 -3.99 2.13 -8.88
N VAL A 543 -3.06 3.05 -8.64
CA VAL A 543 -2.30 3.08 -7.39
C VAL A 543 -3.21 3.38 -6.21
N SER A 544 -4.06 4.42 -6.31
CA SER A 544 -5.01 4.77 -5.24
C SER A 544 -5.90 3.61 -4.81
N ALA A 545 -6.34 2.77 -5.76
CA ALA A 545 -7.16 1.61 -5.49
C ALA A 545 -6.42 0.48 -4.75
N LYS A 546 -5.10 0.39 -4.84
CA LYS A 546 -4.28 -0.71 -4.28
C LYS A 546 -3.26 -0.29 -3.23
N LEU A 547 -2.98 1.00 -3.05
CA LEU A 547 -1.91 1.51 -2.17
C LEU A 547 -2.08 1.06 -0.71
N HIS A 548 -3.32 0.94 -0.23
CA HIS A 548 -3.62 0.38 1.10
C HIS A 548 -3.03 -1.02 1.32
N LYS A 549 -2.92 -1.85 0.27
CA LYS A 549 -2.32 -3.19 0.36
C LYS A 549 -0.79 -3.13 0.53
N TRP A 550 -0.12 -2.18 -0.11
CA TRP A 550 1.32 -1.93 0.12
C TRP A 550 1.55 -1.34 1.51
N ILE A 551 0.68 -0.44 1.97
CA ILE A 551 0.73 0.09 3.34
C ILE A 551 0.59 -1.05 4.36
N ASP A 552 -0.24 -2.07 4.10
CA ASP A 552 -0.33 -3.25 4.97
C ASP A 552 0.99 -4.04 5.06
N LEU A 553 1.80 -4.07 4.00
CA LEU A 553 3.12 -4.71 4.01
C LEU A 553 4.14 -3.91 4.82
N ILE A 554 4.16 -2.60 4.66
CA ILE A 554 5.24 -1.74 5.19
C ILE A 554 4.93 -1.16 6.57
N PHE A 555 3.69 -0.76 6.83
CA PHE A 555 3.26 -0.09 8.08
C PHE A 555 2.11 -0.82 8.79
N GLY A 556 1.51 -1.83 8.17
CA GLY A 556 0.25 -2.40 8.61
C GLY A 556 0.31 -3.87 8.98
N VAL A 557 -0.81 -4.57 8.76
CA VAL A 557 -1.06 -5.86 9.41
C VAL A 557 -0.23 -7.02 8.84
N LYS A 558 0.43 -6.83 7.67
CA LYS A 558 1.30 -7.81 7.00
C LYS A 558 2.79 -7.53 7.22
N GLN A 559 3.15 -6.60 8.10
CA GLN A 559 4.55 -6.30 8.42
C GLN A 559 5.21 -7.40 9.28
N LYS A 560 4.45 -8.06 10.17
CA LYS A 560 4.99 -9.07 11.09
C LYS A 560 4.03 -10.22 11.38
N GLY A 561 4.56 -11.29 11.99
CA GLY A 561 3.81 -12.48 12.40
C GLY A 561 3.36 -13.35 11.22
N SER A 562 2.37 -14.22 11.46
CA SER A 562 1.88 -15.18 10.45
C SER A 562 1.39 -14.52 9.16
N ARG A 563 0.87 -13.28 9.24
CA ARG A 563 0.44 -12.51 8.07
C ARG A 563 1.59 -12.02 7.20
N ALA A 564 2.76 -11.74 7.79
CA ALA A 564 3.95 -11.44 7.02
C ALA A 564 4.49 -12.68 6.31
N VAL A 565 4.45 -13.84 6.97
CA VAL A 565 4.80 -15.13 6.37
C VAL A 565 3.89 -15.43 5.17
N ALA A 566 2.58 -15.31 5.34
CA ALA A 566 1.60 -15.54 4.27
C ALA A 566 1.74 -14.55 3.10
N ALA A 567 2.25 -13.35 3.37
CA ALA A 567 2.47 -12.31 2.36
C ALA A 567 3.89 -12.32 1.76
N ASP A 568 4.72 -13.32 2.08
CA ASP A 568 6.11 -13.42 1.66
C ASP A 568 6.93 -12.17 2.01
N ASN A 569 6.74 -11.63 3.21
CA ASN A 569 7.22 -10.30 3.65
C ASN A 569 8.04 -10.36 4.96
N VAL A 570 8.88 -11.37 5.14
CA VAL A 570 9.66 -11.57 6.38
C VAL A 570 11.13 -11.21 6.17
N PHE A 571 11.58 -10.14 6.82
CA PHE A 571 12.97 -9.67 6.79
C PHE A 571 13.77 -10.18 8.00
N HIS A 572 15.09 -10.09 7.91
CA HIS A 572 15.99 -10.45 9.01
C HIS A 572 15.60 -9.75 10.31
N PHE A 573 15.54 -10.49 11.41
CA PHE A 573 15.00 -10.02 12.70
C PHE A 573 15.77 -8.83 13.31
N MET A 574 17.07 -8.69 13.00
CA MET A 574 17.88 -7.53 13.40
C MET A 574 17.43 -6.20 12.78
N THR A 575 16.55 -6.22 11.77
CA THR A 575 15.93 -5.01 11.21
C THR A 575 14.74 -4.52 12.03
N ASP A 576 14.18 -5.35 12.92
CA ASP A 576 13.12 -4.97 13.84
C ASP A 576 13.72 -4.41 15.14
N ASP A 577 13.39 -3.17 15.46
CA ASP A 577 13.97 -2.46 16.60
C ASP A 577 13.74 -3.16 17.95
N GLU A 578 12.55 -3.72 18.17
CA GLU A 578 12.20 -4.36 19.44
C GLU A 578 12.96 -5.67 19.62
N THR A 579 13.06 -6.46 18.55
CA THR A 579 13.82 -7.70 18.53
C THR A 579 15.32 -7.42 18.68
N ALA A 580 15.87 -6.52 17.86
CA ALA A 580 17.28 -6.14 17.90
C ALA A 580 17.71 -5.62 19.29
N LEU A 581 16.88 -4.81 19.94
CA LEU A 581 17.17 -4.30 21.29
C LEU A 581 17.23 -5.43 22.33
N ARG A 582 16.38 -6.46 22.22
CA ARG A 582 16.43 -7.62 23.12
C ARG A 582 17.75 -8.39 22.99
N TYR A 583 18.27 -8.56 21.77
CA TYR A 583 19.56 -9.19 21.54
C TYR A 583 20.69 -8.36 22.16
N ILE A 584 20.71 -7.05 21.91
CA ILE A 584 21.75 -6.15 22.45
C ILE A 584 21.76 -6.10 23.98
N VAL A 585 20.58 -6.00 24.61
CA VAL A 585 20.48 -5.84 26.08
C VAL A 585 20.83 -7.12 26.82
N ASN A 586 20.56 -8.28 26.22
CA ASN A 586 20.84 -9.57 26.82
C ASN A 586 22.24 -10.10 26.48
N GLU A 587 23.00 -9.40 25.63
CA GLU A 587 24.35 -9.78 25.25
C GLU A 587 25.39 -9.22 26.23
N ASN A 588 26.16 -10.13 26.85
CA ASN A 588 27.22 -9.79 27.79
C ASN A 588 28.59 -9.68 27.11
N ASP A 589 28.77 -10.27 25.92
CA ASP A 589 29.99 -10.11 25.14
C ASP A 589 29.98 -8.75 24.43
N VAL A 590 30.89 -7.87 24.85
CA VAL A 590 31.04 -6.51 24.32
C VAL A 590 31.36 -6.51 22.81
N ALA A 591 32.13 -7.48 22.32
CA ALA A 591 32.49 -7.57 20.90
C ALA A 591 31.28 -7.99 20.07
N LEU A 592 30.51 -8.97 20.54
CA LEU A 592 29.31 -9.43 19.85
C LEU A 592 28.20 -8.36 19.86
N ARG A 593 28.03 -7.66 20.99
CA ARG A 593 27.14 -6.51 21.09
C ARG A 593 27.52 -5.40 20.10
N SER A 594 28.81 -5.08 20.00
CA SER A 594 29.32 -4.09 19.04
C SER A 594 29.05 -4.52 17.59
N ALA A 595 29.18 -5.83 17.29
CA ALA A 595 28.85 -6.38 15.98
C ALA A 595 27.35 -6.26 15.66
N PHE A 596 26.47 -6.53 16.62
CA PHE A 596 25.02 -6.31 16.45
C PHE A 596 24.69 -4.83 16.20
N GLU A 597 25.26 -3.92 16.98
CA GLU A 597 25.07 -2.48 16.79
C GLU A 597 25.56 -2.01 15.41
N ALA A 598 26.70 -2.52 14.92
CA ALA A 598 27.18 -2.26 13.56
C ALA A 598 26.23 -2.84 12.49
N GLN A 599 25.74 -4.07 12.68
CA GLN A 599 24.80 -4.69 11.75
C GLN A 599 23.51 -3.87 11.61
N ILE A 600 22.96 -3.33 12.70
CA ILE A 600 21.77 -2.49 12.67
C ILE A 600 22.01 -1.19 11.89
N ARG A 601 23.20 -0.59 12.04
CA ARG A 601 23.57 0.62 11.30
C ARG A 601 23.62 0.38 9.79
N GLU A 602 24.06 -0.79 9.36
CA GLU A 602 24.25 -1.11 7.94
C GLU A 602 23.02 -1.72 7.26
N TYR A 603 22.25 -2.56 7.96
CA TYR A 603 21.20 -3.39 7.34
C TYR A 603 19.88 -2.65 7.19
N GLY A 604 19.74 -1.48 7.83
CA GLY A 604 18.52 -0.69 7.83
C GLY A 604 17.48 -1.19 8.82
N ARG A 605 16.46 -0.38 9.05
CA ARG A 605 15.47 -0.59 10.12
C ARG A 605 14.06 -0.67 9.55
N THR A 606 13.25 -1.60 10.01
CA THR A 606 11.83 -1.70 9.68
C THR A 606 11.06 -0.50 10.28
N PRO A 607 10.12 0.15 9.56
CA PRO A 607 9.28 1.21 10.11
C PRO A 607 8.46 0.73 11.31
N ILE A 608 8.13 1.64 12.23
CA ILE A 608 7.21 1.30 13.33
C ILE A 608 5.86 0.88 12.74
N GLN A 609 5.32 -0.26 13.17
CA GLN A 609 3.98 -0.70 12.76
C GLN A 609 2.93 0.30 13.24
N LEU A 610 2.18 0.89 12.32
CA LEU A 610 1.14 1.88 12.60
C LEU A 610 -0.24 1.24 12.71
N PHE A 611 -0.49 0.14 11.99
CA PHE A 611 -1.80 -0.49 11.92
C PHE A 611 -1.74 -2.00 12.21
N THR A 612 -2.62 -2.45 13.09
CA THR A 612 -2.79 -3.88 13.43
C THR A 612 -4.05 -4.50 12.79
N LYS A 613 -4.78 -3.71 12.01
CA LYS A 613 -5.92 -4.12 11.19
C LYS A 613 -5.62 -3.78 9.72
N LYS A 614 -6.30 -4.47 8.78
CA LYS A 614 -6.20 -4.17 7.34
C LYS A 614 -6.41 -2.67 7.11
N HIS A 615 -5.55 -2.07 6.30
CA HIS A 615 -5.61 -0.65 5.99
C HIS A 615 -6.85 -0.32 5.16
N PRO A 616 -7.62 0.73 5.48
CA PRO A 616 -8.80 1.08 4.69
C PRO A 616 -8.41 1.48 3.27
N LYS A 617 -9.26 1.14 2.30
CA LYS A 617 -9.11 1.51 0.89
C LYS A 617 -9.51 2.98 0.67
N ARG A 618 -8.80 3.68 -0.22
CA ARG A 618 -9.18 5.04 -0.66
C ARG A 618 -10.45 4.99 -1.51
N LYS A 619 -11.43 5.85 -1.19
CA LYS A 619 -12.66 5.98 -2.00
C LYS A 619 -12.27 6.54 -3.37
N ALA A 620 -12.88 6.02 -4.44
CA ALA A 620 -12.68 6.56 -5.77
C ALA A 620 -13.20 8.01 -5.80
N ASP A 621 -12.33 8.98 -6.12
CA ASP A 621 -12.72 10.39 -6.15
C ASP A 621 -13.50 10.68 -7.44
N SER A 622 -14.80 10.93 -7.31
CA SER A 622 -15.69 11.32 -8.40
C SER A 622 -15.24 12.58 -9.16
N ARG A 623 -14.39 13.45 -8.56
CA ARG A 623 -13.82 14.63 -9.26
C ARG A 623 -12.66 14.28 -10.18
N ILE A 624 -11.83 13.29 -9.81
CA ILE A 624 -10.77 12.75 -10.67
C ILE A 624 -11.42 11.96 -11.82
N THR A 625 -12.50 11.22 -11.54
CA THR A 625 -13.35 10.60 -12.57
C THR A 625 -13.98 11.62 -13.52
N ARG A 626 -14.40 12.80 -13.02
CA ARG A 626 -14.88 13.91 -13.87
C ARG A 626 -13.77 14.62 -14.66
N MET A 627 -12.55 14.75 -14.13
CA MET A 627 -11.40 15.25 -14.91
C MET A 627 -11.01 14.29 -16.04
N LEU A 628 -11.13 12.98 -15.82
CA LEU A 628 -10.98 11.96 -16.86
C LEU A 628 -12.04 12.09 -17.98
N GLN A 629 -13.25 12.55 -17.65
CA GLN A 629 -14.29 12.83 -18.67
C GLN A 629 -14.11 14.20 -19.35
N ALA A 630 -13.59 15.22 -18.66
CA ALA A 630 -13.46 16.59 -19.17
C ALA A 630 -12.19 16.86 -20.00
N CYS A 631 -11.11 16.09 -19.81
CA CYS A 631 -9.89 16.22 -20.63
C CYS A 631 -9.96 15.47 -21.98
N THR A 632 -11.11 14.89 -22.33
CA THR A 632 -11.35 14.25 -23.66
C THR A 632 -11.91 15.20 -24.72
N CYS A 633 -12.18 16.47 -24.37
CA CYS A 633 -12.57 17.51 -25.33
C CYS A 633 -11.49 18.59 -25.44
N GLY A 634 -10.41 18.26 -26.14
CA GLY A 634 -9.38 19.21 -26.56
C GLY A 634 -8.86 18.82 -27.95
N GLY A 635 -9.69 19.01 -28.97
CA GLY A 635 -9.27 18.85 -30.36
C GLY A 635 -8.21 19.91 -30.74
N PRO A 636 -7.32 19.60 -31.70
CA PRO A 636 -6.21 20.47 -32.05
C PRO A 636 -6.68 21.68 -32.84
N VAL A 637 -6.26 22.88 -32.44
CA VAL A 637 -6.28 24.05 -33.32
C VAL A 637 -5.17 23.83 -34.35
N SER A 638 -5.55 23.34 -35.53
CA SER A 638 -4.64 23.23 -36.68
C SER A 638 -4.64 24.54 -37.46
N GLY A 639 -3.46 25.14 -37.57
CA GLY A 639 -3.11 26.03 -38.68
C GLY A 639 -2.67 25.18 -39.87
N ALA A 640 -3.27 25.43 -41.02
CA ALA A 640 -3.04 24.71 -42.27
C ALA A 640 -1.70 25.10 -42.92
N ALA A 641 -0.95 24.11 -43.42
CA ALA A 641 -0.20 24.18 -44.68
C ALA A 641 0.30 22.78 -45.09
N GLY A 642 0.05 22.40 -46.35
CA GLY A 642 0.98 21.58 -47.14
C GLY A 642 0.72 20.07 -47.28
N GLU A 643 -0.16 19.72 -48.22
CA GLU A 643 0.04 18.75 -49.33
C GLU A 643 0.60 17.31 -49.15
N THR A 644 -0.21 16.38 -49.69
CA THR A 644 0.11 15.20 -50.55
C THR A 644 0.53 13.83 -49.97
N MET A 645 -0.34 12.82 -50.26
CA MET A 645 -0.10 11.47 -50.85
C MET A 645 0.98 10.57 -50.18
N THR A 646 0.79 9.31 -49.76
CA THR A 646 0.17 8.13 -50.40
C THR A 646 0.07 6.94 -49.41
N THR A 647 -1.02 6.17 -49.53
CA THR A 647 -1.23 4.70 -49.37
C THR A 647 -0.28 3.81 -48.53
N GLY A 648 -0.85 2.97 -47.66
CA GLY A 648 -0.22 1.70 -47.24
C GLY A 648 -0.77 1.09 -45.94
N THR A 649 -1.78 0.24 -46.06
CA THR A 649 -2.45 -0.53 -44.99
C THR A 649 -1.53 -1.47 -44.19
N ARG A 650 -1.70 -1.54 -42.86
CA ARG A 650 -1.83 -2.78 -42.06
C ARG A 650 -2.44 -2.46 -40.69
N GLY A 651 -3.64 -3.01 -40.44
CA GLY A 651 -4.48 -2.70 -39.29
C GLY A 651 -3.97 -3.30 -37.98
N ASN A 652 -3.98 -2.46 -36.95
CA ASN A 652 -3.84 -2.80 -35.53
C ASN A 652 -5.28 -2.96 -34.96
N PRO A 653 -5.61 -3.95 -34.10
CA PRO A 653 -6.96 -4.07 -33.56
C PRO A 653 -7.17 -2.96 -32.53
N SER A 654 -7.72 -1.83 -32.97
CA SER A 654 -8.08 -0.72 -32.11
C SER A 654 -9.26 -1.14 -31.23
N ARG A 655 -9.13 -1.02 -29.91
CA ARG A 655 -10.27 -0.97 -28.97
C ARG A 655 -11.27 0.05 -29.52
N ARG A 656 -12.41 -0.42 -30.02
CA ARG A 656 -13.48 0.43 -30.53
C ARG A 656 -14.17 1.08 -29.33
N PHE A 657 -14.02 2.40 -29.20
CA PHE A 657 -15.02 3.18 -28.48
C PHE A 657 -16.32 3.10 -29.29
N ILE A 658 -17.30 2.33 -28.82
CA ILE A 658 -18.66 2.41 -29.33
C ILE A 658 -19.22 3.75 -28.86
N VAL A 659 -19.14 4.76 -29.73
CA VAL A 659 -19.97 5.95 -29.60
C VAL A 659 -21.34 5.54 -30.12
N MET A 660 -22.26 5.19 -29.21
CA MET A 660 -23.65 4.97 -29.59
C MET A 660 -24.17 6.25 -30.24
N ARG A 661 -24.38 6.20 -31.56
CA ARG A 661 -25.15 7.24 -32.25
C ARG A 661 -26.56 7.13 -31.70
N SER A 662 -27.14 8.26 -31.28
CA SER A 662 -28.57 8.38 -31.01
C SER A 662 -29.33 7.88 -32.23
N THR A 663 -29.81 6.64 -32.17
CA THR A 663 -30.82 6.13 -33.08
C THR A 663 -32.14 6.76 -32.68
N ALA A 664 -32.99 7.09 -33.65
CA ALA A 664 -34.23 7.82 -33.47
C ALA A 664 -35.35 7.04 -32.75
N SER A 665 -35.02 5.94 -32.04
CA SER A 665 -35.94 5.07 -31.31
C SER A 665 -35.61 5.06 -29.82
N ASP A 666 -36.64 5.11 -28.96
CA ASP A 666 -36.47 5.01 -27.52
C ASP A 666 -35.79 3.67 -27.13
N PRO A 667 -34.80 3.67 -26.22
CA PRO A 667 -34.06 2.47 -25.85
C PRO A 667 -34.94 1.49 -25.07
N ALA A 668 -34.75 0.20 -25.33
CA ALA A 668 -35.38 -0.91 -24.63
C ALA A 668 -34.34 -1.80 -23.93
N PHE A 669 -34.76 -2.52 -22.89
CA PHE A 669 -33.89 -3.33 -22.03
C PHE A 669 -34.46 -4.73 -21.88
N LEU A 670 -33.65 -5.74 -22.19
CA LEU A 670 -34.05 -7.15 -22.14
C LEU A 670 -33.55 -7.80 -20.85
N GLY A 671 -34.46 -8.37 -20.08
CA GLY A 671 -34.12 -9.28 -18.98
C GLY A 671 -34.55 -10.69 -19.30
N VAL A 672 -33.69 -11.66 -18.98
CA VAL A 672 -33.97 -13.08 -19.20
C VAL A 672 -33.76 -13.85 -17.90
N ASP A 673 -34.76 -14.61 -17.49
CA ASP A 673 -34.75 -15.47 -16.30
C ASP A 673 -34.67 -16.93 -16.73
N PHE A 674 -33.67 -17.62 -16.20
CA PHE A 674 -33.55 -19.07 -16.28
C PHE A 674 -33.86 -19.73 -14.94
N GLY A 675 -35.15 -19.98 -14.73
CA GLY A 675 -35.68 -20.65 -13.54
C GLY A 675 -35.54 -22.17 -13.59
N THR A 676 -36.26 -22.83 -12.67
CA THR A 676 -36.12 -24.27 -12.42
C THR A 676 -36.71 -25.18 -13.49
N SER A 677 -37.76 -24.73 -14.20
CA SER A 677 -38.56 -25.56 -15.12
C SER A 677 -38.79 -24.94 -16.50
N GLY A 678 -38.33 -23.71 -16.71
CA GLY A 678 -38.39 -23.00 -17.97
C GLY A 678 -37.73 -21.64 -17.86
N ALA A 679 -37.70 -20.93 -18.97
CA ALA A 679 -37.10 -19.59 -19.06
C ALA A 679 -38.14 -18.56 -19.49
N ARG A 680 -37.94 -17.31 -19.10
CA ARG A 680 -38.84 -16.18 -19.41
C ARG A 680 -38.01 -14.97 -19.80
N CYS A 681 -38.58 -14.07 -20.61
CA CYS A 681 -37.96 -12.78 -20.82
C CYS A 681 -38.96 -11.63 -20.75
N PHE A 682 -38.46 -10.45 -20.39
CA PHE A 682 -39.17 -9.19 -20.38
C PHE A 682 -38.35 -8.15 -21.15
N VAL A 683 -39.03 -7.38 -22.00
CA VAL A 683 -38.49 -6.17 -22.61
C VAL A 683 -39.19 -4.97 -21.98
N ILE A 684 -38.42 -4.07 -21.40
CA ILE A 684 -38.95 -2.85 -20.75
C ILE A 684 -38.42 -1.59 -21.43
N ASN A 685 -39.18 -0.51 -21.39
CA ASN A 685 -38.70 0.81 -21.78
C ASN A 685 -37.94 1.49 -20.62
N LYS A 686 -37.47 2.72 -20.83
CA LYS A 686 -36.79 3.53 -19.81
C LYS A 686 -37.64 3.81 -18.56
N SER A 687 -38.94 3.98 -18.73
CA SER A 687 -39.90 4.20 -17.63
C SER A 687 -40.16 2.93 -16.81
N GLY A 688 -39.81 1.75 -17.31
CA GLY A 688 -40.11 0.45 -16.71
C GLY A 688 -41.40 -0.19 -17.22
N ASP A 689 -42.06 0.38 -18.23
CA ASP A 689 -43.24 -0.26 -18.80
C ASP A 689 -42.82 -1.50 -19.60
N THR A 690 -43.56 -2.59 -19.42
CA THR A 690 -43.34 -3.83 -20.17
C THR A 690 -43.82 -3.66 -21.61
N LEU A 691 -42.90 -3.77 -22.56
CA LEU A 691 -43.17 -3.73 -24.00
C LEU A 691 -43.48 -5.13 -24.56
N CYS A 692 -42.81 -6.15 -24.04
CA CYS A 692 -42.98 -7.54 -24.45
C CYS A 692 -42.61 -8.48 -23.31
N SER A 693 -43.31 -9.60 -23.19
CA SER A 693 -42.85 -10.73 -22.37
C SER A 693 -43.19 -12.05 -23.06
N THR A 694 -42.33 -13.04 -22.90
CA THR A 694 -42.51 -14.39 -23.45
C THR A 694 -41.88 -15.43 -22.55
N LYS A 695 -42.18 -16.71 -22.81
CA LYS A 695 -41.71 -17.86 -22.04
C LYS A 695 -41.35 -19.02 -22.96
N ALA A 696 -40.35 -19.80 -22.58
CA ALA A 696 -39.93 -21.02 -23.25
C ALA A 696 -39.83 -22.16 -22.23
N ALA A 697 -40.21 -23.37 -22.65
CA ALA A 697 -40.05 -24.57 -21.85
C ALA A 697 -38.71 -25.24 -22.18
N TYR A 698 -38.09 -25.91 -21.22
CA TYR A 698 -36.88 -26.68 -21.50
C TYR A 698 -37.23 -27.93 -22.32
N THR A 699 -36.46 -28.18 -23.39
CA THR A 699 -36.66 -29.31 -24.29
C THR A 699 -36.29 -30.66 -23.68
N SER A 700 -35.50 -30.66 -22.60
CA SER A 700 -35.10 -31.84 -21.83
C SER A 700 -34.84 -31.47 -20.37
N SER A 701 -35.09 -32.42 -19.48
CA SER A 701 -34.72 -32.36 -18.06
C SER A 701 -33.55 -33.30 -17.71
N GLU A 702 -32.99 -34.01 -18.70
CA GLU A 702 -31.89 -34.95 -18.48
C GLU A 702 -30.58 -34.21 -18.21
N PRO A 703 -29.81 -34.54 -17.14
CA PRO A 703 -28.62 -33.78 -16.72
C PRO A 703 -27.61 -33.50 -17.84
N ASN A 704 -27.35 -34.49 -18.70
CA ASN A 704 -26.38 -34.40 -19.80
C ASN A 704 -26.87 -33.51 -20.96
N GLN A 705 -28.15 -33.16 -21.01
CA GLN A 705 -28.79 -32.36 -22.05
C GLN A 705 -29.26 -30.98 -21.54
N LEU A 706 -29.05 -30.68 -20.25
CA LEU A 706 -29.51 -29.41 -19.67
C LEU A 706 -28.86 -28.19 -20.34
N GLY A 707 -27.55 -28.25 -20.63
CA GLY A 707 -26.86 -27.15 -21.32
C GLY A 707 -27.49 -26.82 -22.68
N SER A 708 -27.71 -27.84 -23.51
CA SER A 708 -28.35 -27.64 -24.83
C SER A 708 -29.81 -27.23 -24.72
N ALA A 709 -30.54 -27.72 -23.72
CA ALA A 709 -31.91 -27.29 -23.45
C ALA A 709 -31.99 -25.80 -23.06
N TRP A 710 -31.06 -25.31 -22.23
CA TRP A 710 -30.98 -23.89 -21.86
C TRP A 710 -30.57 -23.01 -23.03
N GLU A 711 -29.59 -23.43 -23.82
CA GLU A 711 -29.19 -22.71 -25.03
C GLU A 711 -30.36 -22.60 -26.02
N THR A 712 -31.10 -23.70 -26.24
CA THR A 712 -32.28 -23.70 -27.12
C THR A 712 -33.33 -22.72 -26.61
N ALA A 713 -33.66 -22.78 -25.32
CA ALA A 713 -34.62 -21.86 -24.71
C ALA A 713 -34.18 -20.39 -24.79
N LEU A 714 -32.88 -20.08 -24.64
CA LEU A 714 -32.34 -18.73 -24.76
C LEU A 714 -32.65 -18.14 -26.15
N PHE A 715 -32.32 -18.89 -27.20
CA PHE A 715 -32.52 -18.42 -28.56
C PHE A 715 -34.01 -18.40 -28.95
N GLU A 716 -34.82 -19.35 -28.48
CA GLU A 716 -36.28 -19.32 -28.68
C GLU A 716 -36.94 -18.08 -28.04
N LEU A 717 -36.51 -17.70 -26.83
CA LEU A 717 -36.99 -16.49 -26.16
C LEU A 717 -36.64 -15.24 -26.96
N ILE A 718 -35.38 -15.11 -27.38
CA ILE A 718 -34.95 -13.97 -28.17
C ILE A 718 -35.68 -13.95 -29.51
N ASP A 719 -35.83 -15.10 -30.19
CA ASP A 719 -36.49 -15.21 -31.48
C ASP A 719 -37.95 -14.77 -31.43
N ALA A 720 -38.65 -15.07 -30.34
CA ALA A 720 -40.04 -14.67 -30.11
C ALA A 720 -40.25 -13.16 -29.87
N ILE A 721 -39.19 -12.36 -29.67
CA ILE A 721 -39.30 -10.90 -29.52
C ILE A 721 -39.62 -10.24 -30.89
N PRO A 722 -40.58 -9.31 -30.98
CA PRO A 722 -40.87 -8.56 -32.21
C PRO A 722 -39.64 -7.88 -32.82
N SER A 723 -39.51 -7.92 -34.15
CA SER A 723 -38.31 -7.43 -34.87
C SER A 723 -38.02 -5.94 -34.67
N ASP A 724 -39.07 -5.12 -34.53
CA ASP A 724 -38.98 -3.70 -34.23
C ASP A 724 -38.41 -3.45 -32.82
N LEU A 725 -38.80 -4.27 -31.84
CA LEU A 725 -38.24 -4.21 -30.49
C LEU A 725 -36.81 -4.72 -30.43
N LYS A 726 -36.46 -5.80 -31.14
CA LYS A 726 -35.08 -6.33 -31.20
C LYS A 726 -34.06 -5.27 -31.60
N ALA A 727 -34.41 -4.40 -32.55
CA ALA A 727 -33.55 -3.31 -32.98
C ALA A 727 -33.38 -2.21 -31.92
N ALA A 728 -34.34 -2.04 -31.02
CA ALA A 728 -34.34 -1.05 -29.95
C ALA A 728 -33.70 -1.54 -28.63
N ILE A 729 -33.42 -2.85 -28.49
CA ILE A 729 -32.81 -3.42 -27.28
C ILE A 729 -31.33 -3.02 -27.22
N THR A 730 -31.02 -2.16 -26.26
CA THR A 730 -29.67 -1.58 -26.10
C THR A 730 -28.81 -2.36 -25.12
N CYS A 731 -29.42 -2.88 -24.05
CA CYS A 731 -28.74 -3.72 -23.06
C CYS A 731 -29.60 -4.93 -22.72
N LEU A 732 -28.94 -6.02 -22.34
CA LEU A 732 -29.59 -7.21 -21.81
C LEU A 732 -28.85 -7.76 -20.57
N ALA A 733 -29.58 -8.39 -19.66
CA ALA A 733 -29.00 -9.12 -18.53
C ALA A 733 -29.75 -10.44 -18.32
N ILE A 734 -29.03 -11.43 -17.77
CA ILE A 734 -29.55 -12.78 -17.54
C ILE A 734 -29.45 -13.10 -16.06
N ASP A 735 -30.53 -13.53 -15.44
CA ASP A 735 -30.50 -14.17 -14.13
C ASP A 735 -30.63 -15.69 -14.25
N GLY A 736 -30.17 -16.40 -13.21
CA GLY A 736 -30.22 -17.86 -13.17
C GLY A 736 -30.37 -18.40 -11.77
N THR A 737 -30.60 -19.70 -11.67
CA THR A 737 -30.78 -20.38 -10.39
C THR A 737 -29.50 -20.38 -9.54
N SER A 738 -29.62 -19.97 -8.27
CA SER A 738 -28.50 -19.88 -7.33
C SER A 738 -27.70 -21.18 -7.21
N SER A 739 -26.37 -21.10 -7.15
CA SER A 739 -25.46 -22.25 -7.08
C SER A 739 -25.50 -23.22 -8.27
N THR A 740 -26.31 -23.04 -9.32
CA THR A 740 -26.18 -23.92 -10.50
C THR A 740 -24.81 -23.72 -11.12
N THR A 741 -24.00 -24.79 -11.11
CA THR A 741 -22.55 -24.71 -11.38
C THR A 741 -22.22 -25.51 -12.63
N LEU A 742 -21.43 -24.92 -13.51
CA LEU A 742 -20.91 -25.56 -14.71
C LEU A 742 -19.38 -25.57 -14.65
N LEU A 743 -18.78 -26.64 -15.17
CA LEU A 743 -17.35 -26.74 -15.41
C LEU A 743 -17.14 -26.73 -16.93
N ILE A 744 -16.51 -25.69 -17.45
CA ILE A 744 -16.29 -25.52 -18.88
C ILE A 744 -14.80 -25.58 -19.22
N ASP A 745 -14.50 -25.84 -20.48
CA ASP A 745 -13.21 -25.49 -21.06
C ASP A 745 -13.27 -24.03 -21.53
N ALA A 746 -12.52 -23.13 -20.91
CA ALA A 746 -12.49 -21.71 -21.24
C ALA A 746 -12.03 -21.44 -22.69
N ALA A 747 -11.25 -22.35 -23.30
CA ALA A 747 -10.79 -22.20 -24.67
C ALA A 747 -11.90 -22.46 -25.70
N THR A 748 -12.76 -23.45 -25.45
CA THR A 748 -13.76 -23.94 -26.41
C THR A 748 -15.21 -23.69 -25.99
N GLY A 749 -15.45 -23.32 -24.73
CA GLY A 749 -16.75 -23.24 -24.04
C GLY A 749 -17.49 -24.57 -23.90
N GLU A 750 -16.84 -25.69 -24.21
CA GLU A 750 -17.39 -27.04 -24.03
C GLU A 750 -17.67 -27.31 -22.54
N LEU A 751 -18.82 -27.92 -22.24
CA LEU A 751 -19.10 -28.44 -20.91
C LEU A 751 -18.25 -29.68 -20.63
N LEU A 752 -17.41 -29.62 -19.61
CA LEU A 752 -16.54 -30.72 -19.19
C LEU A 752 -17.27 -31.77 -18.36
N GLN A 753 -18.38 -31.37 -17.73
CA GLN A 753 -19.27 -32.22 -16.94
C GLN A 753 -20.71 -31.73 -17.08
N PRO A 754 -21.71 -32.60 -16.81
CA PRO A 754 -23.09 -32.18 -16.66
C PRO A 754 -23.22 -31.08 -15.59
N PRO A 755 -24.08 -30.06 -15.79
CA PRO A 755 -24.31 -29.02 -14.80
C PRO A 755 -24.80 -29.58 -13.46
N LYS A 756 -24.26 -29.06 -12.35
CA LYS A 756 -24.72 -29.40 -11.00
C LYS A 756 -25.80 -28.43 -10.54
N MET A 757 -27.04 -28.91 -10.42
CA MET A 757 -28.25 -28.07 -10.23
C MET A 757 -28.34 -27.43 -8.84
N TYR A 758 -29.01 -26.28 -8.73
CA TYR A 758 -29.16 -25.47 -7.50
C TYR A 758 -29.54 -26.25 -6.23
N ASN A 759 -30.35 -27.30 -6.37
CA ASN A 759 -30.85 -28.15 -5.28
C ASN A 759 -30.03 -29.43 -5.04
N GLU A 760 -29.02 -29.69 -5.87
CA GLU A 760 -28.21 -30.90 -5.79
C GLU A 760 -27.26 -30.83 -4.58
N ALA A 761 -27.62 -31.54 -3.50
CA ALA A 761 -26.80 -31.69 -2.32
C ALA A 761 -25.60 -32.60 -2.60
N GLN A 762 -24.42 -32.18 -2.16
CA GLN A 762 -23.19 -32.99 -2.24
C GLN A 762 -23.04 -33.89 -1.01
N GLU A 763 -22.23 -34.94 -1.17
CA GLU A 763 -22.01 -35.97 -0.15
C GLU A 763 -21.54 -35.39 1.20
N PRO A 764 -21.93 -35.98 2.35
CA PRO A 764 -21.60 -35.46 3.66
C PRO A 764 -20.09 -35.22 3.89
N HIS A 765 -19.22 -36.07 3.36
CA HIS A 765 -17.77 -35.91 3.53
C HIS A 765 -17.22 -34.69 2.79
N ILE A 766 -17.79 -34.31 1.62
CA ILE A 766 -17.46 -33.07 0.92
C ILE A 766 -17.85 -31.85 1.77
N VAL A 767 -19.02 -31.91 2.40
CA VAL A 767 -19.48 -30.83 3.28
C VAL A 767 -18.53 -30.68 4.48
N ASP A 768 -18.03 -31.79 5.03
CA ASP A 768 -17.06 -31.76 6.11
C ASP A 768 -15.69 -31.23 5.65
N MET A 769 -15.25 -31.51 4.42
CA MET A 769 -14.09 -30.85 3.82
C MET A 769 -14.29 -29.33 3.74
N VAL A 770 -15.46 -28.87 3.28
CA VAL A 770 -15.75 -27.43 3.24
C VAL A 770 -15.73 -26.80 4.64
N LYS A 771 -16.29 -27.48 5.65
CA LYS A 771 -16.26 -26.99 7.05
C LYS A 771 -14.85 -26.91 7.63
N GLN A 772 -13.92 -27.75 7.18
CA GLN A 772 -12.51 -27.68 7.59
C GLN A 772 -11.78 -26.51 6.93
N LEU A 773 -12.18 -26.13 5.71
CA LEU A 773 -11.59 -25.03 4.96
C LEU A 773 -12.16 -23.66 5.38
N ALA A 774 -13.49 -23.56 5.46
CA ALA A 774 -14.19 -22.29 5.64
C ALA A 774 -14.37 -21.92 7.13
N PRO A 775 -14.48 -20.63 7.46
CA PRO A 775 -14.83 -20.20 8.81
C PRO A 775 -16.14 -20.85 9.31
N PRO A 776 -16.26 -21.13 10.62
CA PRO A 776 -17.49 -21.66 11.19
C PRO A 776 -18.70 -20.79 10.83
N GLY A 777 -19.77 -21.41 10.33
CA GLY A 777 -20.98 -20.70 9.93
C GLY A 777 -20.87 -19.93 8.61
N HIS A 778 -19.88 -20.20 7.76
CA HIS A 778 -19.83 -19.58 6.43
C HIS A 778 -20.91 -20.16 5.50
N THR A 779 -21.50 -19.33 4.62
CA THR A 779 -22.59 -19.73 3.70
C THR A 779 -22.21 -20.88 2.74
N VAL A 780 -20.92 -21.04 2.47
CA VAL A 780 -20.38 -22.13 1.64
C VAL A 780 -20.52 -23.51 2.27
N THR A 781 -20.76 -23.61 3.57
CA THR A 781 -20.92 -24.90 4.28
C THR A 781 -22.25 -25.60 4.00
N ALA A 782 -23.16 -24.98 3.25
CA ALA A 782 -24.38 -25.63 2.79
C ALA A 782 -24.04 -26.75 1.78
N SER A 783 -24.70 -27.91 1.89
CA SER A 783 -24.46 -29.06 1.01
C SER A 783 -24.74 -28.78 -0.48
N THR A 784 -25.52 -27.74 -0.78
CA THR A 784 -25.85 -27.29 -2.14
C THR A 784 -25.01 -26.09 -2.61
N SER A 785 -24.01 -25.66 -1.84
CA SER A 785 -23.17 -24.51 -2.21
C SER A 785 -22.33 -24.79 -3.47
N THR A 786 -21.98 -23.74 -4.21
CA THR A 786 -21.07 -23.83 -5.35
C THR A 786 -19.72 -24.41 -4.91
N LEU A 787 -19.21 -24.04 -3.73
CA LEU A 787 -17.94 -24.55 -3.24
C LEU A 787 -17.96 -26.06 -2.98
N CYS A 788 -19.03 -26.60 -2.41
CA CYS A 788 -19.20 -28.05 -2.26
C CYS A 788 -19.12 -28.75 -3.62
N LYS A 789 -19.81 -28.22 -4.64
CA LYS A 789 -19.81 -28.77 -6.01
C LYS A 789 -18.41 -28.74 -6.65
N VAL A 790 -17.67 -27.65 -6.45
CA VAL A 790 -16.27 -27.53 -6.90
C VAL A 790 -15.38 -28.54 -6.20
N LEU A 791 -15.54 -28.73 -4.88
CA LEU A 791 -14.77 -29.74 -4.15
C LEU A 791 -15.10 -31.18 -4.58
N THR A 792 -16.35 -31.47 -4.92
CA THR A 792 -16.71 -32.77 -5.51
C THR A 792 -15.92 -33.05 -6.79
N TRP A 793 -15.82 -32.07 -7.69
CA TRP A 793 -15.00 -32.22 -8.90
C TRP A 793 -13.50 -32.28 -8.61
N HIS A 794 -13.04 -31.53 -7.61
CA HIS A 794 -11.65 -31.52 -7.18
C HIS A 794 -11.20 -32.85 -6.60
N GLU A 795 -11.99 -33.43 -5.68
CA GLU A 795 -11.73 -34.73 -5.07
C GLU A 795 -11.75 -35.84 -6.11
N ALA A 796 -12.69 -35.79 -7.05
CA ALA A 796 -12.78 -36.74 -8.16
C ALA A 796 -11.69 -36.56 -9.23
N GLY A 797 -10.80 -35.55 -9.12
CA GLY A 797 -9.72 -35.31 -10.06
C GLY A 797 -10.15 -34.84 -11.46
N ILE A 798 -11.39 -34.36 -11.60
CA ILE A 798 -12.03 -34.13 -12.91
C ILE A 798 -11.36 -32.98 -13.67
N TRP A 799 -11.19 -31.83 -13.02
CA TRP A 799 -10.60 -30.67 -13.68
C TRP A 799 -9.10 -30.86 -13.91
N GLN A 800 -8.42 -31.60 -13.04
CA GLN A 800 -7.01 -31.96 -13.21
C GLN A 800 -6.83 -32.88 -14.42
N ALA A 801 -7.71 -33.86 -14.62
CA ALA A 801 -7.69 -34.73 -15.79
C ALA A 801 -7.96 -33.95 -17.09
N ALA A 802 -8.91 -33.01 -17.07
CA ALA A 802 -9.16 -32.14 -18.22
C ALA A 802 -7.96 -31.23 -18.54
N ALA A 803 -7.32 -30.64 -17.52
CA ALA A 803 -6.11 -29.84 -17.68
C ALA A 803 -4.94 -30.67 -18.25
N ALA A 804 -4.78 -31.92 -17.81
CA ALA A 804 -3.76 -32.83 -18.35
C ALA A 804 -3.99 -33.18 -19.83
N GLN A 805 -5.22 -33.06 -20.32
CA GLN A 805 -5.58 -33.21 -21.74
C GLN A 805 -5.43 -31.91 -22.55
N GLY A 806 -4.88 -30.85 -21.95
CA GLY A 806 -4.67 -29.55 -22.60
C GLY A 806 -5.91 -28.65 -22.64
N LYS A 807 -7.00 -29.01 -21.94
CA LYS A 807 -8.15 -28.12 -21.76
C LYS A 807 -7.85 -27.06 -20.70
N THR A 808 -8.63 -25.99 -20.65
CA THR A 808 -8.52 -24.90 -19.67
C THR A 808 -9.75 -24.88 -18.76
N PRO A 809 -9.82 -25.69 -17.69
CA PRO A 809 -11.02 -25.82 -16.88
C PRO A 809 -11.36 -24.51 -16.15
N LEU A 810 -12.64 -24.15 -16.14
CA LEU A 810 -13.14 -22.95 -15.50
C LEU A 810 -14.54 -23.18 -14.95
N VAL A 811 -14.76 -22.75 -13.71
CA VAL A 811 -16.06 -22.75 -13.03
C VAL A 811 -16.83 -21.51 -13.45
N VAL A 812 -18.09 -21.69 -13.85
CA VAL A 812 -19.03 -20.59 -14.15
C VAL A 812 -20.42 -20.94 -13.61
N HIS A 813 -21.25 -19.93 -13.35
CA HIS A 813 -22.65 -20.13 -12.98
C HIS A 813 -23.55 -20.13 -14.21
N GLN A 814 -24.81 -20.54 -14.03
CA GLN A 814 -25.79 -20.64 -15.13
C GLN A 814 -25.95 -19.34 -15.93
N SER A 815 -26.13 -18.21 -15.23
CA SER A 815 -26.25 -16.88 -15.85
C SER A 815 -24.98 -16.49 -16.62
N ASP A 816 -23.82 -16.78 -16.04
CA ASP A 816 -22.51 -16.44 -16.60
C ASP A 816 -22.27 -17.20 -17.91
N TRP A 817 -22.59 -18.50 -17.91
CA TRP A 817 -22.46 -19.36 -19.09
C TRP A 817 -23.41 -18.91 -20.21
N LEU A 818 -24.68 -18.65 -19.90
CA LEU A 818 -25.67 -18.18 -20.88
C LEU A 818 -25.29 -16.80 -21.46
N ALA A 819 -24.81 -15.89 -20.62
CA ALA A 819 -24.30 -14.60 -21.08
C ALA A 819 -23.11 -14.79 -22.04
N SER A 820 -22.21 -15.74 -21.74
CA SER A 820 -21.05 -16.03 -22.58
C SER A 820 -21.41 -16.57 -23.98
N LEU A 821 -22.58 -17.20 -24.13
CA LEU A 821 -23.11 -17.61 -25.44
C LEU A 821 -23.49 -16.39 -26.31
N LEU A 822 -23.78 -15.25 -25.69
CA LEU A 822 -24.16 -14.01 -26.37
C LEU A 822 -22.97 -13.11 -26.65
N HIS A 823 -22.11 -12.87 -25.65
CA HIS A 823 -20.96 -11.95 -25.78
C HIS A 823 -19.64 -12.64 -26.16
N GLY A 824 -19.58 -13.98 -26.16
CA GLY A 824 -18.43 -14.74 -26.67
C GLY A 824 -17.20 -14.84 -25.74
N TYR A 825 -17.08 -13.98 -24.74
CA TYR A 825 -15.99 -14.04 -23.74
C TYR A 825 -16.17 -15.19 -22.74
N ARG A 826 -15.20 -16.11 -22.72
CA ARG A 826 -15.22 -17.36 -21.93
C ARG A 826 -14.14 -17.42 -20.84
N THR A 827 -13.50 -16.28 -20.54
CA THR A 827 -12.38 -16.17 -19.60
C THR A 827 -12.80 -15.98 -18.13
N GLY A 828 -14.07 -16.20 -17.80
CA GLY A 828 -14.57 -16.27 -16.42
C GLY A 828 -14.92 -14.92 -15.79
N VAL A 829 -16.05 -14.37 -16.22
CA VAL A 829 -16.72 -13.25 -15.54
C VAL A 829 -17.95 -13.76 -14.81
N THR A 830 -18.12 -13.31 -13.56
CA THR A 830 -19.33 -13.54 -12.77
C THR A 830 -19.69 -12.28 -11.97
N ASP A 831 -20.78 -12.32 -11.23
CA ASP A 831 -21.24 -11.22 -10.39
C ASP A 831 -21.17 -11.55 -8.89
N TRP A 832 -21.25 -10.50 -8.06
CA TRP A 832 -21.23 -10.61 -6.60
C TRP A 832 -22.28 -11.57 -6.03
N ASN A 833 -23.44 -11.72 -6.67
CA ASN A 833 -24.56 -12.50 -6.14
C ASN A 833 -24.45 -13.98 -6.47
N ASN A 834 -24.14 -14.33 -7.72
CA ASN A 834 -23.90 -15.72 -8.10
C ASN A 834 -22.69 -16.31 -7.35
N CYS A 835 -21.62 -15.53 -7.21
CA CYS A 835 -20.37 -16.01 -6.63
C CYS A 835 -20.35 -16.08 -5.08
N LEU A 836 -21.40 -15.61 -4.39
CA LEU A 836 -21.46 -15.61 -2.92
C LEU A 836 -21.32 -17.03 -2.34
N LYS A 837 -22.03 -18.01 -2.92
CA LYS A 837 -21.99 -19.42 -2.48
C LYS A 837 -20.78 -20.21 -2.99
N LEU A 838 -19.93 -19.57 -3.79
CA LEU A 838 -18.59 -20.07 -4.11
C LEU A 838 -17.56 -19.63 -3.05
N GLY A 839 -17.87 -18.60 -2.26
CA GLY A 839 -17.02 -18.10 -1.19
C GLY A 839 -16.48 -16.70 -1.42
N PHE A 840 -16.87 -16.02 -2.50
CA PHE A 840 -16.49 -14.62 -2.72
C PHE A 840 -17.08 -13.72 -1.65
N ASP A 841 -16.28 -12.80 -1.13
CA ASP A 841 -16.74 -11.80 -0.16
C ASP A 841 -17.07 -10.48 -0.89
N PRO A 842 -18.36 -10.19 -1.15
CA PRO A 842 -18.76 -8.96 -1.84
C PRO A 842 -18.53 -7.69 -1.01
N GLY A 843 -18.24 -7.80 0.29
CA GLY A 843 -17.91 -6.65 1.14
C GLY A 843 -16.50 -6.15 0.89
N ASN A 844 -15.56 -7.09 0.73
CA ASN A 844 -14.16 -6.80 0.40
C ASN A 844 -13.86 -6.85 -1.11
N CYS A 845 -14.82 -7.32 -1.91
CA CYS A 845 -14.69 -7.56 -3.36
C CYS A 845 -13.50 -8.47 -3.70
N GLU A 846 -13.27 -9.52 -2.91
CA GLU A 846 -12.20 -10.50 -3.13
C GLU A 846 -12.63 -11.91 -2.68
N TYR A 847 -11.98 -12.93 -3.23
CA TYR A 847 -12.03 -14.26 -2.63
C TYR A 847 -11.17 -14.26 -1.35
N PRO A 848 -11.70 -14.77 -0.22
CA PRO A 848 -10.94 -14.89 1.03
C PRO A 848 -9.76 -15.85 0.92
N ASP A 849 -8.77 -15.67 1.81
CA ASP A 849 -7.53 -16.48 1.87
C ASP A 849 -7.80 -18.01 1.86
N PHE A 850 -8.81 -18.46 2.62
CA PHE A 850 -9.18 -19.89 2.69
C PHE A 850 -9.66 -20.50 1.35
N ILE A 851 -10.02 -19.66 0.37
CA ILE A 851 -10.34 -20.05 -1.01
C ILE A 851 -9.11 -19.94 -1.91
N ILE A 852 -8.41 -18.79 -1.90
CA ILE A 852 -7.32 -18.52 -2.86
C ILE A 852 -6.07 -19.35 -2.60
N ASP A 853 -5.88 -19.84 -1.36
CA ASP A 853 -4.75 -20.69 -0.99
C ASP A 853 -4.93 -22.15 -1.47
N GLN A 854 -6.07 -22.49 -2.07
CA GLN A 854 -6.40 -23.85 -2.51
C GLN A 854 -6.02 -24.11 -3.97
N ASN A 855 -5.68 -25.36 -4.30
CA ASN A 855 -5.32 -25.74 -5.68
C ASN A 855 -6.41 -25.46 -6.71
N PHE A 856 -7.68 -25.61 -6.31
CA PHE A 856 -8.83 -25.31 -7.18
C PHE A 856 -9.04 -23.79 -7.40
N ALA A 857 -8.29 -22.91 -6.72
CA ALA A 857 -8.36 -21.46 -6.96
C ALA A 857 -8.05 -21.10 -8.43
N SER A 858 -7.24 -21.92 -9.09
CA SER A 858 -6.87 -21.77 -10.51
C SER A 858 -8.02 -21.90 -11.50
N ILE A 859 -9.13 -22.54 -11.11
CA ILE A 859 -10.30 -22.75 -11.97
C ILE A 859 -11.48 -21.84 -11.61
N LEU A 860 -11.29 -20.89 -10.68
CA LEU A 860 -12.35 -19.95 -10.29
C LEU A 860 -12.45 -18.79 -11.29
N PRO A 861 -13.62 -18.13 -11.41
CA PRO A 861 -13.76 -16.89 -12.19
C PRO A 861 -12.74 -15.82 -11.73
N PRO A 862 -11.81 -15.36 -12.60
CA PRO A 862 -10.84 -14.33 -12.23
C PRO A 862 -11.45 -12.94 -12.08
N VAL A 863 -12.63 -12.70 -12.68
CA VAL A 863 -13.29 -11.39 -12.67
C VAL A 863 -14.67 -11.51 -12.03
N VAL A 864 -14.85 -10.82 -10.91
CA VAL A 864 -16.15 -10.71 -10.21
C VAL A 864 -16.56 -9.24 -10.15
N CYS A 865 -17.71 -8.92 -10.73
CA CYS A 865 -18.20 -7.55 -10.87
C CYS A 865 -19.56 -7.32 -10.18
N ALA A 866 -20.03 -6.08 -10.16
CA ALA A 866 -21.36 -5.76 -9.65
C ALA A 866 -22.44 -6.28 -10.62
N PRO A 867 -23.59 -6.78 -10.13
CA PRO A 867 -24.77 -6.99 -10.97
C PRO A 867 -25.11 -5.73 -11.79
N GLY A 868 -25.48 -5.89 -13.05
CA GLY A 868 -25.77 -4.79 -13.98
C GLY A 868 -24.55 -4.12 -14.60
N THR A 869 -23.31 -4.54 -14.29
CA THR A 869 -22.10 -3.99 -14.94
C THR A 869 -22.10 -4.28 -16.45
N PRO A 870 -21.90 -3.30 -17.34
CA PRO A 870 -21.76 -3.54 -18.78
C PRO A 870 -20.52 -4.39 -19.10
N LEU A 871 -20.72 -5.57 -19.71
CA LEU A 871 -19.64 -6.51 -19.98
C LEU A 871 -19.07 -6.30 -21.38
N ALA A 872 -19.85 -6.62 -22.41
CA ALA A 872 -19.42 -6.62 -23.81
C ALA A 872 -20.64 -6.57 -24.75
N PRO A 873 -20.48 -6.12 -26.00
CA PRO A 873 -21.52 -6.27 -27.00
C PRO A 873 -21.73 -7.75 -27.34
N ILE A 874 -22.91 -8.09 -27.84
CA ILE A 874 -23.15 -9.42 -28.43
C ILE A 874 -22.21 -9.65 -29.61
N THR A 875 -21.85 -10.91 -29.88
CA THR A 875 -20.99 -11.21 -31.04
C THR A 875 -21.72 -10.92 -32.36
N PRO A 876 -20.99 -10.61 -33.45
CA PRO A 876 -21.61 -10.43 -34.77
C PRO A 876 -22.43 -11.65 -35.23
N GLU A 877 -22.00 -12.86 -34.86
CA GLU A 877 -22.72 -14.09 -35.17
C GLU A 877 -24.07 -14.17 -34.46
N VAL A 878 -24.10 -13.80 -33.17
CA VAL A 878 -25.33 -13.76 -32.37
C VAL A 878 -26.26 -12.66 -32.86
N ALA A 879 -25.74 -11.47 -33.19
CA ALA A 879 -26.53 -10.38 -33.78
C ALA A 879 -27.22 -10.82 -35.07
N ASN A 880 -26.48 -11.47 -35.98
CA ASN A 880 -27.02 -12.00 -37.23
C ASN A 880 -28.06 -13.11 -37.01
N LYS A 881 -27.82 -14.00 -36.04
CA LYS A 881 -28.74 -15.11 -35.72
C LYS A 881 -30.05 -14.62 -35.12
N THR A 882 -30.00 -13.64 -34.23
CA THR A 882 -31.14 -13.23 -33.39
C THR A 882 -31.90 -12.01 -33.91
N GLY A 883 -31.26 -11.19 -34.74
CA GLY A 883 -31.78 -9.89 -35.18
C GLY A 883 -31.65 -8.76 -34.14
N LEU A 884 -30.94 -9.00 -33.02
CA LEU A 884 -30.57 -7.95 -32.07
C LEU A 884 -29.55 -6.99 -32.69
N SER A 885 -29.53 -5.74 -32.22
CA SER A 885 -28.51 -4.76 -32.60
C SER A 885 -27.10 -5.28 -32.29
N SER A 886 -26.15 -5.10 -33.21
CA SER A 886 -24.73 -5.42 -32.97
C SER A 886 -24.10 -4.57 -31.85
N GLU A 887 -24.76 -3.47 -31.48
CA GLU A 887 -24.37 -2.58 -30.39
C GLU A 887 -25.05 -2.98 -29.06
N CYS A 888 -25.89 -4.01 -29.05
CA CYS A 888 -26.55 -4.51 -27.84
C CYS A 888 -25.52 -5.04 -26.87
N VAL A 889 -25.49 -4.50 -25.64
CA VAL A 889 -24.51 -4.86 -24.61
C VAL A 889 -25.11 -5.86 -23.63
N VAL A 890 -24.37 -6.94 -23.37
CA VAL A 890 -24.66 -7.86 -22.28
C VAL A 890 -24.11 -7.30 -20.98
N CYS A 891 -24.95 -7.22 -19.96
CA CYS A 891 -24.61 -6.79 -18.62
C CYS A 891 -24.48 -7.99 -17.68
N ALA A 892 -23.72 -7.83 -16.60
CA ALA A 892 -23.59 -8.82 -15.55
C ALA A 892 -24.96 -9.13 -14.93
N GLY A 893 -25.22 -10.42 -14.76
CA GLY A 893 -26.48 -10.95 -14.24
C GLY A 893 -26.63 -10.86 -12.73
N THR A 894 -27.50 -11.73 -12.22
CA THR A 894 -27.66 -12.01 -10.78
C THR A 894 -28.33 -13.38 -10.62
N THR A 895 -28.78 -13.72 -9.41
CA THR A 895 -29.62 -14.90 -9.16
C THR A 895 -31.11 -14.57 -9.28
N ASP A 896 -31.91 -15.55 -9.69
CA ASP A 896 -33.38 -15.51 -9.80
C ASP A 896 -34.06 -14.84 -8.59
N SER A 897 -33.66 -15.23 -7.38
CA SER A 897 -34.22 -14.73 -6.14
C SER A 897 -33.91 -13.24 -5.90
N ILE A 898 -32.76 -12.75 -6.35
CA ILE A 898 -32.38 -11.34 -6.26
C ILE A 898 -33.08 -10.54 -7.36
N ALA A 899 -33.12 -11.06 -8.58
CA ALA A 899 -33.85 -10.44 -9.69
C ALA A 899 -35.34 -10.24 -9.35
N ALA A 900 -36.02 -11.27 -8.82
CA ALA A 900 -37.41 -11.15 -8.36
C ALA A 900 -37.60 -10.08 -7.26
N THR A 901 -36.58 -9.85 -6.44
CA THR A 901 -36.62 -8.80 -5.41
C THR A 901 -36.47 -7.41 -6.02
N LEU A 902 -35.57 -7.25 -6.99
CA LEU A 902 -35.41 -6.00 -7.74
C LEU A 902 -36.70 -5.65 -8.50
N ALA A 903 -37.38 -6.66 -9.05
CA ALA A 903 -38.65 -6.50 -9.74
C ALA A 903 -39.75 -5.89 -8.85
N ALA A 904 -39.70 -6.15 -7.54
CA ALA A 904 -40.65 -5.58 -6.58
C ALA A 904 -40.57 -4.04 -6.49
N GLY A 905 -39.43 -3.45 -6.83
CA GLY A 905 -39.24 -2.00 -6.83
C GLY A 905 -38.76 -1.43 -5.49
N ILE A 906 -37.99 -2.21 -4.72
CA ILE A 906 -37.27 -1.67 -3.55
C ILE A 906 -36.02 -0.92 -3.99
N SER A 907 -35.73 0.22 -3.36
CA SER A 907 -34.59 1.07 -3.68
C SER A 907 -33.91 1.69 -2.45
N GLU A 908 -34.56 1.71 -1.29
CA GLU A 908 -34.06 2.39 -0.08
C GLU A 908 -33.88 1.44 1.12
N PRO A 909 -32.81 1.61 1.93
CA PRO A 909 -32.65 0.86 3.17
C PRO A 909 -33.85 0.98 4.13
N GLY A 910 -34.30 -0.17 4.62
CA GLY A 910 -35.54 -0.33 5.37
C GLY A 910 -36.74 -0.77 4.52
N GLN A 911 -36.65 -0.71 3.19
CA GLN A 911 -37.64 -1.38 2.34
C GLN A 911 -37.35 -2.88 2.25
N ALA A 912 -38.41 -3.67 2.25
CA ALA A 912 -38.31 -5.11 2.23
C ALA A 912 -39.31 -5.74 1.26
N VAL A 913 -39.03 -6.99 0.87
CA VAL A 913 -39.94 -7.85 0.13
C VAL A 913 -40.21 -9.11 0.96
N THR A 914 -41.48 -9.41 1.18
CA THR A 914 -41.93 -10.71 1.68
C THR A 914 -42.53 -11.49 0.54
N SER A 915 -41.97 -12.67 0.26
CA SER A 915 -42.55 -13.64 -0.66
C SER A 915 -43.42 -14.62 0.13
N LEU A 916 -44.74 -14.49 -0.02
CA LEU A 916 -45.75 -15.40 0.53
C LEU A 916 -45.99 -16.56 -0.45
N GLY A 917 -44.98 -17.42 -0.57
CA GLY A 917 -45.00 -18.61 -1.42
C GLY A 917 -45.42 -19.87 -0.65
N SER A 918 -44.93 -21.03 -1.09
CA SER A 918 -45.05 -22.27 -0.31
C SER A 918 -44.43 -22.13 1.09
N THR A 919 -43.31 -21.39 1.16
CA THR A 919 -42.68 -20.92 2.39
C THR A 919 -42.71 -19.38 2.45
N LEU A 920 -42.49 -18.83 3.63
CA LEU A 920 -42.38 -17.39 3.89
C LEU A 920 -40.91 -16.99 3.84
N ALA A 921 -40.53 -16.22 2.82
CA ALA A 921 -39.17 -15.68 2.68
C ALA A 921 -39.19 -14.17 2.74
N ILE A 922 -38.31 -13.59 3.56
CA ILE A 922 -38.15 -12.14 3.68
C ILE A 922 -36.78 -11.71 3.16
N LYS A 923 -36.75 -10.54 2.54
CA LYS A 923 -35.53 -9.87 2.07
C LYS A 923 -35.63 -8.39 2.40
N LEU A 924 -34.63 -7.86 3.08
CA LEU A 924 -34.60 -6.50 3.61
C LEU A 924 -33.38 -5.77 3.08
N LEU A 925 -33.60 -4.61 2.47
CA LEU A 925 -32.50 -3.73 2.06
C LEU A 925 -31.95 -3.00 3.28
N SER A 926 -30.64 -3.02 3.46
CA SER A 926 -29.94 -2.62 4.67
C SER A 926 -28.65 -1.88 4.35
N GLU A 927 -28.29 -0.89 5.15
CA GLU A 927 -26.98 -0.21 5.09
C GLU A 927 -25.86 -1.10 5.62
N THR A 928 -26.20 -2.04 6.50
CA THR A 928 -25.29 -2.93 7.21
C THR A 928 -25.48 -4.36 6.75
N ARG A 929 -24.36 -5.06 6.61
CA ARG A 929 -24.31 -6.50 6.37
C ARG A 929 -24.73 -7.24 7.63
N ALA A 930 -25.60 -8.25 7.50
CA ALA A 930 -25.98 -9.15 8.57
C ALA A 930 -25.98 -10.61 8.06
N ASP A 931 -25.13 -11.44 8.65
CA ASP A 931 -25.06 -12.87 8.36
C ASP A 931 -25.08 -13.63 9.68
N ASP A 932 -25.88 -14.69 9.75
CA ASP A 932 -25.92 -15.60 10.88
C ASP A 932 -26.34 -16.98 10.40
N ALA A 933 -25.39 -17.91 10.35
CA ALA A 933 -25.65 -19.26 9.86
C ALA A 933 -26.55 -20.08 10.79
N ALA A 934 -26.59 -19.81 12.10
CA ALA A 934 -27.49 -20.54 13.00
C ALA A 934 -28.95 -20.29 12.61
N TYR A 935 -29.25 -19.07 12.16
CA TYR A 935 -30.57 -18.69 11.68
C TYR A 935 -30.73 -18.82 10.15
N GLY A 936 -29.69 -19.26 9.43
CA GLY A 936 -29.70 -19.29 7.97
C GLY A 936 -29.87 -17.90 7.33
N VAL A 937 -29.44 -16.85 8.01
CA VAL A 937 -29.46 -15.46 7.53
C VAL A 937 -28.19 -15.16 6.75
N TYR A 938 -28.32 -14.60 5.56
CA TYR A 938 -27.18 -14.21 4.73
C TYR A 938 -27.48 -12.92 3.95
N SER A 939 -26.41 -12.20 3.61
CA SER A 939 -26.46 -10.91 2.93
C SER A 939 -25.89 -10.98 1.51
N HIS A 940 -26.69 -10.55 0.53
CA HIS A 940 -26.20 -10.23 -0.81
C HIS A 940 -25.89 -8.74 -0.93
N ARG A 941 -24.92 -8.36 -1.77
CA ARG A 941 -24.63 -6.94 -2.03
C ARG A 941 -25.36 -6.48 -3.30
N ILE A 942 -26.00 -5.31 -3.22
CA ILE A 942 -26.67 -4.63 -4.34
C ILE A 942 -26.23 -3.16 -4.30
N GLY A 943 -25.42 -2.73 -5.27
CA GLY A 943 -24.77 -1.41 -5.22
C GLY A 943 -23.96 -1.23 -3.92
N ASP A 944 -24.26 -0.17 -3.17
CA ASP A 944 -23.61 0.16 -1.90
C ASP A 944 -24.36 -0.35 -0.65
N VAL A 945 -25.42 -1.15 -0.84
CA VAL A 945 -26.27 -1.67 0.23
C VAL A 945 -26.31 -3.19 0.24
N TRP A 946 -26.91 -3.75 1.29
CA TRP A 946 -27.01 -5.18 1.56
C TRP A 946 -28.47 -5.63 1.52
N LEU A 947 -28.75 -6.70 0.80
CA LEU A 947 -30.02 -7.40 0.85
C LEU A 947 -29.90 -8.58 1.82
N VAL A 948 -30.41 -8.39 3.02
CA VAL A 948 -30.38 -9.36 4.11
C VAL A 948 -31.60 -10.26 4.00
N GLY A 949 -31.41 -11.57 3.90
CA GLY A 949 -32.47 -12.54 3.69
C GLY A 949 -32.59 -13.59 4.79
N GLY A 950 -33.82 -14.06 5.01
CA GLY A 950 -34.14 -15.20 5.86
C GLY A 950 -35.46 -15.85 5.42
N ALA A 951 -35.66 -17.13 5.74
CA ALA A 951 -36.88 -17.85 5.35
C ALA A 951 -37.38 -18.79 6.44
N SER A 952 -38.67 -18.69 6.74
CA SER A 952 -39.43 -19.55 7.65
C SER A 952 -40.06 -20.71 6.87
N ASN A 953 -40.22 -21.85 7.54
CA ASN A 953 -40.92 -23.01 6.99
C ASN A 953 -42.45 -22.81 6.92
N THR A 954 -43.00 -21.81 7.61
CA THR A 954 -44.41 -21.43 7.48
C THR A 954 -44.73 -20.91 6.08
N GLY A 955 -46.00 -20.94 5.67
CA GLY A 955 -46.42 -20.34 4.41
C GLY A 955 -47.59 -21.06 3.74
N GLY A 956 -47.74 -20.82 2.44
CA GLY A 956 -48.87 -21.31 1.66
C GLY A 956 -48.93 -22.82 1.49
N ALA A 957 -47.84 -23.56 1.73
CA ALA A 957 -47.88 -25.02 1.72
C ALA A 957 -48.83 -25.54 2.81
N VAL A 958 -48.72 -24.99 4.03
CA VAL A 958 -49.58 -25.37 5.16
C VAL A 958 -51.01 -24.95 4.91
N LEU A 959 -51.24 -23.75 4.34
CA LEU A 959 -52.60 -23.31 4.00
C LEU A 959 -53.29 -24.29 3.04
N ARG A 960 -52.55 -24.83 2.06
CA ARG A 960 -53.08 -25.77 1.06
C ARG A 960 -53.38 -27.17 1.58
N GLU A 961 -52.89 -27.51 2.77
CA GLU A 961 -53.28 -28.76 3.45
C GLU A 961 -54.72 -28.68 3.99
N TYR A 962 -55.24 -27.47 4.24
CA TYR A 962 -56.56 -27.23 4.81
C TYR A 962 -57.55 -26.61 3.83
N PHE A 963 -57.07 -25.78 2.90
CA PHE A 963 -57.91 -24.99 2.00
C PHE A 963 -57.35 -24.98 0.58
N SER A 964 -58.21 -25.23 -0.40
CA SER A 964 -57.92 -24.92 -1.80
C SER A 964 -57.81 -23.40 -2.03
N ASP A 965 -57.11 -22.98 -3.09
CA ASP A 965 -57.00 -21.57 -3.46
C ASP A 965 -58.40 -20.91 -3.67
N ALA A 966 -59.39 -21.69 -4.11
CA ALA A 966 -60.78 -21.24 -4.24
C ALA A 966 -61.46 -21.00 -2.89
N GLU A 967 -61.24 -21.88 -1.91
CA GLU A 967 -61.74 -21.73 -0.55
C GLU A 967 -61.08 -20.54 0.17
N LEU A 968 -59.76 -20.38 0.03
CA LEU A 968 -59.05 -19.21 0.56
C LEU A 968 -59.67 -17.90 0.06
N LYS A 969 -59.98 -17.82 -1.24
CA LYS A 969 -60.64 -16.65 -1.83
C LYS A 969 -62.07 -16.45 -1.31
N ALA A 970 -62.83 -17.53 -1.11
CA ALA A 970 -64.20 -17.48 -0.63
C ALA A 970 -64.32 -17.15 0.88
N LEU A 971 -63.34 -17.55 1.69
CA LEU A 971 -63.29 -17.28 3.13
C LEU A 971 -62.75 -15.89 3.44
N THR A 972 -61.87 -15.33 2.59
CA THR A 972 -61.26 -14.01 2.79
C THR A 972 -62.24 -12.89 3.15
N PRO A 973 -63.37 -12.67 2.44
CA PRO A 973 -64.30 -11.59 2.79
C PRO A 973 -65.09 -11.83 4.08
N LYS A 974 -65.01 -13.01 4.69
CA LYS A 974 -65.70 -13.36 5.95
C LYS A 974 -64.82 -13.14 7.19
N MET A 975 -63.52 -12.89 7.00
CA MET A 975 -62.59 -12.59 8.08
C MET A 975 -62.74 -11.13 8.54
N ASP A 976 -62.44 -10.85 9.81
CA ASP A 976 -62.43 -9.50 10.37
C ASP A 976 -61.02 -9.11 10.82
N ALA A 977 -60.30 -8.39 9.96
CA ALA A 977 -58.96 -7.92 10.26
C ALA A 977 -58.90 -6.96 11.46
N SER A 978 -60.02 -6.35 11.87
CA SER A 978 -60.09 -5.37 12.95
C SER A 978 -60.06 -5.99 14.35
N SER A 979 -60.42 -7.26 14.47
CA SER A 979 -60.53 -8.00 15.73
C SER A 979 -59.58 -9.19 15.73
N SER A 980 -58.77 -9.36 16.79
CA SER A 980 -57.91 -10.55 16.90
C SER A 980 -58.74 -11.79 17.27
N THR A 981 -58.40 -12.95 16.68
CA THR A 981 -59.02 -14.23 17.01
C THR A 981 -58.64 -14.75 18.40
N GLY A 982 -57.51 -14.31 18.95
CA GLY A 982 -56.93 -14.82 20.20
C GLY A 982 -56.32 -16.23 20.10
N LEU A 983 -56.32 -16.86 18.91
CA LEU A 983 -55.76 -18.18 18.65
C LEU A 983 -54.22 -18.12 18.65
N LYS A 984 -53.58 -19.07 19.33
CA LYS A 984 -52.11 -19.14 19.45
C LYS A 984 -51.58 -20.33 18.66
N TYR A 985 -51.47 -20.14 17.35
CA TYR A 985 -50.99 -21.18 16.45
C TYR A 985 -49.48 -21.11 16.18
N THR A 986 -48.91 -22.28 15.92
CA THR A 986 -47.58 -22.46 15.33
C THR A 986 -47.80 -23.13 13.98
N VAL A 987 -47.80 -22.33 12.91
CA VAL A 987 -48.19 -22.82 11.58
C VAL A 987 -46.96 -23.35 10.84
N LEU A 988 -46.74 -24.66 10.85
CA LEU A 988 -45.61 -25.31 10.21
C LEU A 988 -46.06 -26.59 9.48
N PRO A 989 -45.43 -26.97 8.36
CA PRO A 989 -45.80 -28.19 7.62
C PRO A 989 -45.35 -29.47 8.35
N LYS A 990 -44.32 -29.37 9.19
CA LYS A 990 -43.78 -30.44 10.02
C LYS A 990 -42.95 -29.85 11.14
N LYS A 991 -42.50 -30.71 12.05
CA LYS A 991 -41.56 -30.37 13.12
C LYS A 991 -40.31 -29.65 12.60
N GLY A 992 -39.97 -28.55 13.27
CA GLY A 992 -38.73 -27.80 13.10
C GLY A 992 -38.88 -26.46 12.37
N GLU A 993 -38.27 -25.42 12.94
CA GLU A 993 -38.13 -24.09 12.36
C GLU A 993 -36.66 -23.63 12.39
N ARG A 994 -36.23 -22.91 11.36
CA ARG A 994 -34.86 -22.37 11.27
C ARG A 994 -34.82 -20.87 11.53
N PHE A 995 -35.82 -20.16 11.02
CA PHE A 995 -35.91 -18.71 11.10
C PHE A 995 -37.37 -18.31 11.18
N PRO A 996 -37.79 -17.39 12.07
CA PRO A 996 -36.96 -16.52 12.92
C PRO A 996 -36.45 -17.15 14.22
N LEU A 997 -36.95 -18.34 14.55
CA LEU A 997 -36.55 -19.10 15.73
C LEU A 997 -35.78 -20.33 15.25
N ASN A 998 -34.52 -20.45 15.65
CA ASN A 998 -33.71 -21.64 15.36
C ASN A 998 -34.05 -22.73 16.38
N ASP A 999 -35.16 -23.44 16.13
CA ASP A 999 -35.67 -24.50 16.98
C ASP A 999 -36.04 -25.72 16.12
N PRO A 1000 -35.12 -26.70 15.98
CA PRO A 1000 -35.38 -27.91 15.20
C PRO A 1000 -36.48 -28.79 15.82
N GLU A 1001 -36.85 -28.57 17.08
CA GLU A 1001 -37.83 -29.36 17.80
C GLU A 1001 -39.23 -28.71 17.85
N MET A 1002 -39.40 -27.52 17.26
CA MET A 1002 -40.68 -26.79 17.27
C MET A 1002 -41.80 -27.59 16.60
N GLU A 1003 -42.84 -27.93 17.38
CA GLU A 1003 -44.00 -28.69 16.89
C GLU A 1003 -45.05 -27.76 16.25
N PRO A 1004 -45.66 -28.15 15.11
CA PRO A 1004 -46.85 -27.50 14.59
C PRO A 1004 -48.00 -27.55 15.59
N CYS A 1005 -48.71 -26.44 15.77
CA CYS A 1005 -49.87 -26.37 16.66
C CYS A 1005 -50.98 -25.55 16.01
N LEU A 1006 -52.10 -26.20 15.69
CA LEU A 1006 -53.29 -25.60 15.09
C LEU A 1006 -54.55 -25.82 15.95
N GLU A 1007 -54.35 -26.08 17.25
CA GLU A 1007 -55.43 -26.29 18.23
C GLU A 1007 -55.55 -25.11 19.22
N PRO A 1008 -56.78 -24.77 19.67
CA PRO A 1008 -58.05 -25.37 19.28
C PRO A 1008 -58.47 -24.95 17.86
N ARG A 1009 -59.01 -25.86 17.05
CA ARG A 1009 -59.64 -25.51 15.76
C ARG A 1009 -61.08 -25.02 15.98
N PRO A 1010 -61.42 -23.74 15.71
CA PRO A 1010 -62.79 -23.25 15.82
C PRO A 1010 -63.68 -23.86 14.72
N SER A 1011 -64.99 -23.90 14.96
CA SER A 1011 -65.96 -24.45 14.00
C SER A 1011 -66.19 -23.55 12.77
N ASP A 1012 -65.83 -22.27 12.86
CA ASP A 1012 -65.88 -21.33 11.74
C ASP A 1012 -64.52 -21.30 11.03
N ASP A 1013 -64.50 -21.82 9.80
CA ASP A 1013 -63.28 -21.88 8.98
C ASP A 1013 -62.71 -20.50 8.64
N ALA A 1014 -63.53 -19.42 8.65
CA ALA A 1014 -63.01 -18.06 8.47
C ALA A 1014 -62.21 -17.61 9.70
N VAL A 1015 -62.67 -17.94 10.91
CA VAL A 1015 -61.93 -17.68 12.16
C VAL A 1015 -60.68 -18.56 12.24
N PHE A 1016 -60.76 -19.82 11.81
CA PHE A 1016 -59.61 -20.72 11.75
C PHE A 1016 -58.53 -20.19 10.80
N LEU A 1017 -58.92 -19.82 9.56
CA LEU A 1017 -58.02 -19.24 8.57
C LEU A 1017 -57.41 -17.94 9.10
N GLN A 1018 -58.22 -17.03 9.67
CA GLN A 1018 -57.71 -15.79 10.25
C GLN A 1018 -56.67 -16.05 11.34
N GLY A 1019 -56.89 -17.01 12.24
CA GLY A 1019 -55.92 -17.40 13.26
C GLY A 1019 -54.60 -17.90 12.67
N MET A 1020 -54.65 -18.68 11.58
CA MET A 1020 -53.43 -19.10 10.85
C MET A 1020 -52.68 -17.90 10.26
N LEU A 1021 -53.40 -16.97 9.63
CA LEU A 1021 -52.80 -15.77 9.02
C LEU A 1021 -52.24 -14.80 10.06
N GLU A 1022 -52.89 -14.64 11.22
CA GLU A 1022 -52.39 -13.89 12.38
C GLU A 1022 -51.07 -14.48 12.90
N ALA A 1023 -51.01 -15.80 13.06
CA ALA A 1023 -49.80 -16.49 13.49
C ALA A 1023 -48.65 -16.34 12.48
N MET A 1024 -48.93 -16.49 11.17
CA MET A 1024 -47.92 -16.25 10.13
C MET A 1024 -47.43 -14.80 10.11
N ALA A 1025 -48.33 -13.83 10.31
CA ALA A 1025 -47.97 -12.41 10.39
C ALA A 1025 -47.11 -12.12 11.63
N ALA A 1026 -47.38 -12.77 12.76
CA ALA A 1026 -46.53 -12.69 13.95
C ALA A 1026 -45.13 -13.29 13.71
N THR A 1027 -45.04 -14.42 12.99
CA THR A 1027 -43.77 -15.02 12.57
C THR A 1027 -42.98 -14.08 11.65
N GLU A 1028 -43.63 -13.44 10.69
CA GLU A 1028 -43.00 -12.43 9.82
C GLU A 1028 -42.49 -11.22 10.61
N ALA A 1029 -43.27 -10.72 11.58
CA ALA A 1029 -42.85 -9.63 12.46
C ALA A 1029 -41.62 -10.02 13.29
N ALA A 1030 -41.59 -11.24 13.83
CA ALA A 1030 -40.44 -11.78 14.55
C ALA A 1030 -39.22 -11.91 13.63
N ALA A 1031 -39.41 -12.26 12.37
CA ALA A 1031 -38.35 -12.33 11.37
C ALA A 1031 -37.68 -10.98 11.08
N TYR A 1032 -38.46 -9.93 10.82
CA TYR A 1032 -37.87 -8.60 10.64
C TYR A 1032 -37.20 -8.05 11.90
N ARG A 1033 -37.79 -8.31 13.07
CA ARG A 1033 -37.16 -7.98 14.36
C ARG A 1033 -35.82 -8.70 14.51
N LYS A 1034 -35.77 -9.99 14.18
CA LYS A 1034 -34.55 -10.78 14.25
C LYS A 1034 -33.46 -10.25 13.32
N LEU A 1035 -33.79 -9.87 12.09
CA LEU A 1035 -32.82 -9.22 11.19
C LEU A 1035 -32.27 -7.92 11.80
N SER A 1036 -33.12 -7.11 12.43
CA SER A 1036 -32.70 -5.88 13.10
C SER A 1036 -31.81 -6.14 14.32
N GLU A 1037 -32.10 -7.17 15.12
CA GLU A 1037 -31.24 -7.62 16.23
C GLU A 1037 -29.85 -8.08 15.75
N LEU A 1038 -29.80 -8.71 14.58
CA LEU A 1038 -28.55 -9.10 13.91
C LEU A 1038 -27.82 -7.93 13.26
N GLY A 1039 -28.36 -6.70 13.38
CA GLY A 1039 -27.72 -5.46 12.97
C GLY A 1039 -28.18 -4.91 11.62
N ALA A 1040 -29.18 -5.51 10.96
CA ALA A 1040 -29.76 -4.96 9.73
C ALA A 1040 -30.58 -3.69 10.00
N THR A 1041 -30.71 -2.82 8.99
CA THR A 1041 -31.56 -1.62 9.05
C THR A 1041 -33.01 -2.00 9.38
N PRO A 1042 -33.68 -1.39 10.39
CA PRO A 1042 -35.06 -1.71 10.70
C PRO A 1042 -36.01 -1.52 9.50
N VAL A 1043 -36.98 -2.44 9.36
CA VAL A 1043 -37.98 -2.38 8.29
C VAL A 1043 -38.87 -1.13 8.44
N LYS A 1044 -39.17 -0.48 7.32
CA LYS A 1044 -40.01 0.73 7.21
C LYS A 1044 -41.21 0.52 6.28
N GLU A 1045 -41.06 -0.34 5.29
CA GLU A 1045 -42.09 -0.65 4.30
C GLU A 1045 -41.86 -2.06 3.75
N ILE A 1046 -42.95 -2.79 3.50
CA ILE A 1046 -42.91 -4.15 2.96
C ILE A 1046 -43.72 -4.22 1.67
N LEU A 1047 -43.07 -4.70 0.63
CA LEU A 1047 -43.71 -5.15 -0.61
C LEU A 1047 -43.96 -6.65 -0.53
N THR A 1048 -45.09 -7.09 -1.07
CA THR A 1048 -45.52 -8.49 -0.96
C THR A 1048 -45.55 -9.13 -2.33
N ALA A 1049 -44.83 -10.24 -2.48
CA ALA A 1049 -44.85 -11.11 -3.64
C ALA A 1049 -45.47 -12.47 -3.30
N GLY A 1050 -45.75 -13.29 -4.31
CA GLY A 1050 -46.34 -14.62 -4.14
C GLY A 1050 -47.87 -14.61 -4.01
N GLY A 1051 -48.48 -15.82 -4.00
CA GLY A 1051 -49.93 -15.98 -4.03
C GLY A 1051 -50.66 -15.32 -2.85
N GLY A 1052 -50.01 -15.20 -1.70
CA GLY A 1052 -50.56 -14.51 -0.53
C GLY A 1052 -50.76 -13.00 -0.72
N ALA A 1053 -50.06 -12.36 -1.67
CA ALA A 1053 -50.17 -10.93 -1.93
C ALA A 1053 -51.57 -10.50 -2.41
N ALA A 1054 -52.37 -11.42 -2.95
CA ALA A 1054 -53.73 -11.16 -3.43
C ALA A 1054 -54.79 -11.11 -2.31
N ASN A 1055 -54.41 -11.42 -1.06
CA ASN A 1055 -55.33 -11.42 0.08
C ASN A 1055 -55.27 -10.07 0.84
N PRO A 1056 -56.30 -9.20 0.71
CA PRO A 1056 -56.31 -7.88 1.34
C PRO A 1056 -56.40 -7.95 2.87
N VAL A 1057 -57.14 -8.93 3.41
CA VAL A 1057 -57.24 -9.15 4.86
C VAL A 1057 -55.89 -9.57 5.42
N TRP A 1058 -55.18 -10.47 4.75
CA TRP A 1058 -53.85 -10.88 5.18
C TRP A 1058 -52.85 -9.72 5.17
N THR A 1059 -52.96 -8.84 4.17
CA THR A 1059 -52.14 -7.62 4.08
C THR A 1059 -52.39 -6.70 5.26
N GLU A 1060 -53.66 -6.50 5.66
CA GLU A 1060 -54.00 -5.70 6.83
C GLU A 1060 -53.49 -6.33 8.14
N LEU A 1061 -53.67 -7.64 8.33
CA LEU A 1061 -53.16 -8.37 9.50
C LEU A 1061 -51.64 -8.24 9.64
N ARG A 1062 -50.91 -8.38 8.53
CA ARG A 1062 -49.45 -8.20 8.48
C ARG A 1062 -49.03 -6.78 8.81
N SER A 1063 -49.70 -5.79 8.24
CA SER A 1063 -49.42 -4.38 8.54
C SER A 1063 -49.62 -4.07 10.03
N LYS A 1064 -50.67 -4.62 10.66
CA LYS A 1064 -50.90 -4.49 12.11
C LYS A 1064 -49.85 -5.21 12.95
N ALA A 1065 -49.49 -6.44 12.61
CA ALA A 1065 -48.53 -7.23 13.37
C ALA A 1065 -47.10 -6.64 13.34
N ILE A 1066 -46.71 -6.08 12.19
CA ILE A 1066 -45.34 -5.56 11.97
C ILE A 1066 -45.25 -4.06 12.34
N GLY A 1067 -46.35 -3.31 12.20
CA GLY A 1067 -46.41 -1.88 12.49
C GLY A 1067 -45.87 -0.99 11.37
N VAL A 1068 -45.81 -1.50 10.14
CA VAL A 1068 -45.32 -0.77 8.95
C VAL A 1068 -46.29 -0.90 7.78
N GLY A 1069 -46.12 -0.05 6.77
CA GLY A 1069 -46.91 -0.14 5.53
C GLY A 1069 -46.61 -1.44 4.77
N VAL A 1070 -47.66 -2.18 4.43
CA VAL A 1070 -47.58 -3.42 3.64
C VAL A 1070 -48.43 -3.24 2.38
N LYS A 1071 -47.84 -3.50 1.21
CA LYS A 1071 -48.54 -3.44 -0.08
C LYS A 1071 -48.10 -4.56 -1.01
N ALA A 1072 -48.91 -4.86 -2.03
CA ALA A 1072 -48.51 -5.79 -3.08
C ALA A 1072 -47.38 -5.17 -3.93
N ALA A 1073 -46.40 -5.99 -4.33
CA ALA A 1073 -45.39 -5.59 -5.29
C ALA A 1073 -46.04 -5.36 -6.67
N VAL A 1074 -45.59 -4.33 -7.40
CA VAL A 1074 -46.13 -4.02 -8.74
C VAL A 1074 -45.74 -5.09 -9.75
N ASN A 1075 -44.54 -5.64 -9.62
CA ASN A 1075 -44.06 -6.79 -10.39
C ASN A 1075 -43.23 -7.70 -9.46
N GLY A 1076 -43.21 -9.00 -9.72
CA GLY A 1076 -42.43 -9.98 -8.96
C GLY A 1076 -41.68 -10.98 -9.83
N GLU A 1077 -41.69 -10.78 -11.15
CA GLU A 1077 -41.07 -11.68 -12.12
C GLU A 1077 -39.56 -11.41 -12.21
N ALA A 1078 -38.74 -12.45 -12.04
CA ALA A 1078 -37.28 -12.34 -12.07
C ALA A 1078 -36.76 -11.72 -13.37
N ALA A 1079 -37.30 -12.13 -14.52
CA ALA A 1079 -36.93 -11.56 -15.82
C ALA A 1079 -37.13 -10.04 -15.90
N TYR A 1080 -38.14 -9.48 -15.21
CA TYR A 1080 -38.31 -8.03 -15.14
C TYR A 1080 -37.22 -7.37 -14.29
N GLY A 1081 -36.81 -8.03 -13.20
CA GLY A 1081 -35.66 -7.61 -12.38
C GLY A 1081 -34.33 -7.64 -13.14
N ALA A 1082 -34.09 -8.66 -13.96
CA ALA A 1082 -32.96 -8.69 -14.87
C ALA A 1082 -33.03 -7.54 -15.90
N ALA A 1083 -34.23 -7.19 -16.39
CA ALA A 1083 -34.40 -6.06 -17.30
C ALA A 1083 -34.07 -4.72 -16.60
N ILE A 1084 -34.34 -4.58 -15.31
CA ILE A 1084 -33.89 -3.45 -14.49
C ILE A 1084 -32.35 -3.39 -14.43
N LEU A 1085 -31.66 -4.53 -14.24
CA LEU A 1085 -30.19 -4.57 -14.27
C LEU A 1085 -29.63 -4.16 -15.64
N ALA A 1086 -30.26 -4.60 -16.73
CA ALA A 1086 -29.90 -4.17 -18.07
C ALA A 1086 -30.07 -2.66 -18.27
N ARG A 1087 -31.16 -2.07 -17.75
CA ARG A 1087 -31.37 -0.61 -17.73
C ARG A 1087 -30.31 0.12 -16.91
N GLN A 1088 -29.95 -0.41 -15.73
CA GLN A 1088 -28.88 0.16 -14.90
C GLN A 1088 -27.54 0.14 -15.65
N GLY A 1089 -27.22 -0.95 -16.34
CA GLY A 1089 -26.02 -1.03 -17.18
C GLY A 1089 -26.00 0.04 -18.28
N TYR A 1090 -27.13 0.27 -18.95
CA TYR A 1090 -27.26 1.35 -19.92
C TYR A 1090 -27.08 2.75 -19.30
N GLU A 1091 -27.63 2.99 -18.12
CA GLU A 1091 -27.46 4.25 -17.39
C GLU A 1091 -25.99 4.49 -17.04
N VAL A 1092 -25.28 3.46 -16.59
CA VAL A 1092 -23.82 3.50 -16.36
C VAL A 1092 -23.08 3.85 -17.65
N MET A 1093 -23.43 3.22 -18.78
CA MET A 1093 -22.79 3.50 -20.08
C MET A 1093 -22.98 4.97 -20.52
N ILE A 1094 -24.16 5.55 -20.33
CA ILE A 1094 -24.46 6.92 -20.74
C ILE A 1094 -23.90 7.97 -19.78
N LEU A 1095 -24.15 7.78 -18.48
CA LEU A 1095 -23.82 8.78 -17.47
C LEU A 1095 -22.31 8.81 -17.19
N GLU A 1096 -21.63 7.67 -17.27
CA GLU A 1096 -20.25 7.54 -16.85
C GLU A 1096 -19.25 7.46 -18.01
N LYS A 1097 -19.71 7.35 -19.26
CA LYS A 1097 -18.85 7.06 -20.43
C LYS A 1097 -17.86 5.91 -20.15
N SER A 1098 -18.28 4.96 -19.31
CA SER A 1098 -17.43 3.88 -18.83
C SER A 1098 -17.11 2.91 -19.97
N PRO A 1099 -15.84 2.51 -20.16
CA PRO A 1099 -15.52 1.46 -21.13
C PRO A 1099 -16.20 0.15 -20.70
N LEU A 1100 -16.56 -0.66 -21.68
CA LEU A 1100 -17.04 -2.02 -21.44
C LEU A 1100 -15.95 -2.82 -20.71
N LEU A 1101 -16.36 -3.69 -19.79
CA LEU A 1101 -15.42 -4.43 -18.94
C LEU A 1101 -14.53 -5.41 -19.72
N LEU A 1102 -15.04 -5.96 -20.84
CA LEU A 1102 -14.41 -7.00 -21.66
C LEU A 1102 -14.05 -6.55 -23.08
#